data_AF-A0A1K1S937-F1
#
_entry.id   AF-A0A1K1S937-F1
#
_cell.length_a   1.000
_cell.length_b   1.000
_cell.length_c   1.000
_cell.angle_alpha   90.00
_cell.angle_beta   90.00
_cell.angle_gamma   90.00
#
_symmetry.space_group_name_H-M   'P 1'
#
loop_
_entity.id
_entity.type
_entity.pdbx_description
1 polymer ?
#
loop_
_entity_poly.entity_id
_entity_poly.type
_entity_poly.pdbx_seq_one_letter_code
_entity_poly.pdbx_strand_id
1 'polypeptide(L)'
;MTTFPRRQALGMAAGAALALTVAGRTPAGAAEFGDADSPGTPIVPPPPPVPVALDTWFTNDGIDSASATGGDFDGSGYTFPAEQLPVGRTATVGGVPFRLGSAAAGAKNNIAATGQTIDLPKGRYFVAYFLVAASYGTAGGTATVHYADGSTSTGSLSGPDWYTGTGALVSPFRYAPGGVVDGNPVSLATGQVWIDPAREAVALTLPTTANPAPNVASLHVFALTLQPVAVGRAALILDGRSTANLLTDGGPQAAEATVVNAGTVWLGARDRVTVTVDVPGGRTTVPATIRALAPGEQATVRLGLAPDASVPPGTTANGRLRVTAGRGTLATQQVPITLGIPDFRPTDASLSTHRAPYWFTDAKFGIFIHWGVYAVPAWAPVGQQYAEWYWQNQQDPNGATYAYHREKYGENFVYDDFIPMFTAAKFDPRTWLDLIADAGAEYYVLTSKHHDGFALWDTEVSDRNAVKLGPRRNIIAELFAASRKHTPQLRNGLYFSLPEWFNPDNPWMGHAPRNPYTGAPLPYTGYTAGKDFVRDYQAPQVLELISEFDPDVLWFDIGGVNDSRAVLTEYFNRAKNRKRPKDVTYNDRGGIPDHDFTTPEYTTYPNTVVAKWEASRGLDPFSYGYNRATPDDRYMTAEEVVRTLVDIVSKNGNFLLDIGPDFDGTIPDVMQRHLRDAGAWLKVNGEAIYGTTYWSRMAQLGDLRFTVKQNEAFYVHSLTAPGSRVVVDAPVPIRAGDRVTLLGYRGSLQWTVENGALVIDVPPAARDAGRYAWVFKIAWS
;
A
#
# COMPACT_ATOMS: atom_id res chain seq x y z
N MET A 1 -6.69 1.57 -33.46
CA MET A 1 -5.39 0.98 -33.04
C MET A 1 -4.53 2.09 -32.46
N THR A 2 -4.61 2.29 -31.15
CA THR A 2 -3.67 3.09 -30.36
C THR A 2 -3.08 2.11 -29.35
N THR A 3 -1.88 1.65 -29.65
CA THR A 3 -1.12 0.70 -28.83
C THR A 3 -0.64 1.40 -27.57
N PHE A 4 -1.17 1.00 -26.40
CA PHE A 4 -0.51 1.26 -25.12
C PHE A 4 0.65 0.26 -24.96
N PRO A 5 1.91 0.70 -24.84
CA PRO A 5 2.99 -0.20 -24.48
C PRO A 5 3.02 -0.36 -22.95
N ARG A 6 2.57 -1.52 -22.46
CA ARG A 6 2.90 -2.01 -21.10
C ARG A 6 4.40 -2.35 -21.07
N ARG A 7 5.16 -1.70 -20.20
CA ARG A 7 6.61 -1.92 -20.06
C ARG A 7 6.91 -3.06 -19.09
N GLN A 8 7.76 -3.98 -19.54
CA GLN A 8 8.50 -4.93 -18.71
C GLN A 8 9.70 -4.20 -18.07
N ALA A 9 9.85 -4.28 -16.76
CA ALA A 9 11.05 -3.84 -16.06
C ALA A 9 11.85 -5.07 -15.60
N LEU A 10 12.86 -5.45 -16.40
CA LEU A 10 13.91 -6.38 -15.98
C LEU A 10 15.18 -5.55 -15.79
N GLY A 11 15.61 -5.40 -14.53
CA GLY A 11 16.87 -4.77 -14.16
C GLY A 11 17.56 -5.59 -13.10
N MET A 12 18.38 -6.57 -13.51
CA MET A 12 19.34 -7.23 -12.62
C MET A 12 20.53 -6.29 -12.41
N ALA A 13 20.78 -5.89 -11.17
CA ALA A 13 22.01 -5.24 -10.76
C ALA A 13 22.96 -6.28 -10.13
N ALA A 14 24.08 -6.55 -10.80
CA ALA A 14 25.18 -7.33 -10.26
C ALA A 14 26.10 -6.39 -9.45
N GLY A 15 26.18 -6.59 -8.14
CA GLY A 15 27.07 -5.84 -7.25
C GLY A 15 28.42 -6.57 -7.09
N ALA A 16 29.50 -5.95 -7.54
CA ALA A 16 30.87 -6.38 -7.25
C ALA A 16 31.31 -5.82 -5.88
N ALA A 17 31.70 -6.71 -4.97
CA ALA A 17 32.23 -6.35 -3.65
C ALA A 17 33.72 -5.96 -3.75
N LEU A 18 34.05 -4.73 -3.34
CA LEU A 18 35.42 -4.30 -3.08
C LEU A 18 35.62 -4.18 -1.57
N ALA A 19 36.43 -5.08 -1.02
CA ALA A 19 36.85 -5.06 0.37
C ALA A 19 37.98 -4.02 0.56
N LEU A 20 37.75 -3.01 1.38
CA LEU A 20 38.79 -2.10 1.87
C LEU A 20 38.93 -2.27 3.37
N THR A 21 40.08 -2.79 3.78
CA THR A 21 40.54 -2.82 5.16
C THR A 21 40.95 -1.41 5.61
N VAL A 22 40.40 -0.92 6.72
CA VAL A 22 40.94 0.26 7.42
C VAL A 22 41.21 -0.07 8.88
N ALA A 23 42.44 0.23 9.28
CA ALA A 23 43.02 0.01 10.59
C ALA A 23 42.38 0.89 11.67
N GLY A 24 42.36 0.35 12.90
CA GLY A 24 41.71 0.94 14.05
C GLY A 24 42.28 2.30 14.46
N ARG A 25 41.34 3.20 14.79
CA ARG A 25 41.52 4.28 15.75
C ARG A 25 40.23 4.43 16.54
N THR A 26 40.32 4.24 17.84
CA THR A 26 39.32 4.67 18.84
C THR A 26 39.20 6.18 18.85
N PRO A 27 37.98 6.73 18.93
CA PRO A 27 37.78 7.92 19.74
C PRO A 27 36.60 7.79 20.73
N ALA A 28 36.96 8.12 21.97
CA ALA A 28 36.20 8.73 23.06
C ALA A 28 34.69 8.97 22.92
N GLY A 29 33.95 8.42 23.89
CA GLY A 29 32.92 9.14 24.63
C GLY A 29 31.55 9.27 23.97
N ALA A 30 30.83 8.15 23.83
CA ALA A 30 29.37 8.22 23.76
C ALA A 30 28.87 8.77 25.10
N ALA A 31 28.27 9.96 25.08
CA ALA A 31 27.49 10.43 26.21
C ALA A 31 26.33 9.46 26.40
N GLU A 32 26.39 8.66 27.46
CA GLU A 32 25.27 7.82 27.89
C GLU A 32 24.01 8.68 27.95
N PHE A 33 22.95 8.24 27.27
CA PHE A 33 21.61 8.69 27.61
C PHE A 33 21.35 8.26 29.05
N GLY A 34 21.69 9.11 30.00
CA GLY A 34 21.50 8.85 31.42
C GLY A 34 20.05 8.45 31.68
N ASP A 35 19.86 7.47 32.58
CA ASP A 35 18.58 6.87 32.98
C ASP A 35 17.38 7.83 32.83
N ALA A 36 16.79 7.81 31.64
CA ALA A 36 15.84 8.83 31.17
C ALA A 36 14.44 8.65 31.76
N ASP A 37 14.22 7.62 32.58
CA ASP A 37 12.93 7.28 33.17
C ASP A 37 12.72 7.89 34.58
N SER A 38 13.55 8.87 34.95
CA SER A 38 13.46 9.57 36.23
C SER A 38 12.10 10.30 36.37
N PRO A 39 11.32 10.03 37.44
CA PRO A 39 10.11 10.78 37.75
C PRO A 39 10.46 12.26 37.94
N GLY A 40 10.07 13.12 37.01
CA GLY A 40 10.26 14.57 37.14
C GLY A 40 10.86 15.31 35.94
N THR A 41 11.32 14.63 34.87
CA THR A 41 11.80 15.35 33.67
C THR A 41 10.68 16.21 33.08
N PRO A 42 10.91 17.52 32.89
CA PRO A 42 9.85 18.45 32.50
C PRO A 42 9.33 18.17 31.09
N ILE A 43 8.07 18.58 30.87
CA ILE A 43 7.52 18.74 29.53
C ILE A 43 8.08 20.04 28.94
N VAL A 44 8.67 19.96 27.76
CA VAL A 44 9.32 21.09 27.08
C VAL A 44 8.71 21.23 25.68
N PRO A 45 8.37 22.44 25.22
CA PRO A 45 7.92 22.62 23.85
C PRO A 45 9.05 22.26 22.86
N PRO A 46 8.74 21.57 21.76
CA PRO A 46 9.73 21.28 20.73
C PRO A 46 10.25 22.57 20.09
N PRO A 47 11.55 22.68 19.78
CA PRO A 47 12.08 23.81 19.01
C PRO A 47 11.39 23.93 17.64
N PRO A 48 11.32 25.14 17.07
CA PRO A 48 10.73 25.33 15.75
C PRO A 48 11.53 24.57 14.67
N PRO A 49 10.86 24.04 13.62
CA PRO A 49 11.55 23.46 12.47
C PRO A 49 12.46 24.48 11.77
N VAL A 50 13.53 23.98 11.14
CA VAL A 50 14.57 24.77 10.48
C VAL A 50 14.61 24.45 8.99
N PRO A 51 13.99 25.28 8.12
CA PRO A 51 14.13 25.15 6.67
C PRO A 51 15.59 25.34 6.23
N VAL A 52 16.11 24.42 5.42
CA VAL A 52 17.47 24.47 4.87
C VAL A 52 17.42 25.18 3.52
N ALA A 53 18.29 26.17 3.31
CA ALA A 53 18.42 26.85 2.03
C ALA A 53 19.12 25.93 1.01
N LEU A 54 18.42 25.57 -0.06
CA LEU A 54 18.92 24.67 -1.11
C LEU A 54 19.41 25.41 -2.36
N ASP A 55 19.41 26.75 -2.35
CA ASP A 55 19.69 27.60 -3.52
C ASP A 55 21.04 27.26 -4.21
N THR A 56 22.07 26.93 -3.44
CA THR A 56 23.40 26.56 -3.95
C THR A 56 23.49 25.12 -4.47
N TRP A 57 22.47 24.30 -4.20
CA TRP A 57 22.42 22.88 -4.53
C TRP A 57 21.49 22.56 -5.68
N PHE A 58 20.61 23.49 -6.08
CA PHE A 58 19.69 23.27 -7.20
C PHE A 58 20.46 22.97 -8.50
N THR A 59 20.12 21.85 -9.13
CA THR A 59 20.77 21.36 -10.34
C THR A 59 19.87 21.43 -11.57
N ASN A 60 18.56 21.54 -11.36
CA ASN A 60 17.55 21.42 -12.40
C ASN A 60 16.51 22.56 -12.31
N ASP A 61 15.88 22.88 -13.44
CA ASP A 61 14.79 23.87 -13.56
C ASP A 61 13.47 23.12 -13.74
N GLY A 62 12.79 22.81 -12.63
CA GLY A 62 11.58 22.01 -12.63
C GLY A 62 10.28 22.79 -12.40
N ILE A 63 10.35 24.09 -12.12
CA ILE A 63 9.21 24.96 -11.84
C ILE A 63 9.28 26.20 -12.72
N ASP A 64 8.28 26.38 -13.57
CA ASP A 64 8.17 27.49 -14.52
C ASP A 64 6.91 28.32 -14.25
N SER A 65 6.84 29.50 -14.87
CA SER A 65 5.65 30.34 -14.85
C SER A 65 5.12 30.56 -16.25
N ALA A 66 3.92 31.13 -16.39
CA ALA A 66 3.39 31.55 -17.68
C ALA A 66 4.32 32.51 -18.47
N SER A 67 5.27 33.15 -17.78
CA SER A 67 6.24 34.09 -18.35
C SER A 67 7.67 33.56 -18.47
N ALA A 68 7.92 32.35 -17.97
CA ALA A 68 9.22 31.69 -17.96
C ALA A 68 8.98 30.22 -18.27
N THR A 69 9.26 29.79 -19.51
CA THR A 69 8.76 28.52 -20.07
C THR A 69 9.88 27.65 -20.64
N GLY A 70 11.09 27.84 -20.09
CA GLY A 70 12.32 27.21 -20.58
C GLY A 70 12.83 26.07 -19.70
N GLY A 71 12.10 25.71 -18.64
CA GLY A 71 12.49 24.66 -17.72
C GLY A 71 12.26 23.26 -18.28
N ASP A 72 12.78 22.28 -17.56
CA ASP A 72 12.70 20.87 -17.88
C ASP A 72 12.80 20.04 -16.59
N PHE A 73 11.65 19.68 -16.03
CA PHE A 73 11.59 18.83 -14.83
C PHE A 73 11.99 17.38 -15.15
N ASP A 74 11.45 16.83 -16.24
CA ASP A 74 11.47 15.38 -16.49
C ASP A 74 12.47 14.96 -17.57
N GLY A 75 13.11 15.90 -18.27
CA GLY A 75 13.95 15.65 -19.43
C GLY A 75 13.20 15.72 -20.77
N SER A 76 11.88 15.93 -20.74
CA SER A 76 11.02 16.09 -21.92
C SER A 76 10.46 17.51 -22.06
N GLY A 77 10.92 18.46 -21.25
CA GLY A 77 10.54 19.87 -21.24
C GLY A 77 9.22 20.18 -20.54
N TYR A 78 8.72 19.26 -19.69
CA TYR A 78 7.56 19.54 -18.85
C TYR A 78 7.98 20.11 -17.50
N THR A 79 7.16 20.95 -16.86
CA THR A 79 7.47 21.59 -15.58
C THR A 79 6.24 21.80 -14.70
N PHE A 80 6.47 21.99 -13.39
CA PHE A 80 5.43 22.41 -12.45
C PHE A 80 5.07 23.89 -12.68
N PRO A 81 3.78 24.26 -12.55
CA PRO A 81 3.37 25.65 -12.66
C PRO A 81 3.56 26.40 -11.34
N ALA A 82 4.39 27.45 -11.37
CA ALA A 82 4.73 28.30 -10.23
C ALA A 82 3.49 28.98 -9.64
N GLU A 83 2.46 29.25 -10.43
CA GLU A 83 1.21 29.88 -9.99
C GLU A 83 0.39 28.98 -9.07
N GLN A 84 0.64 27.67 -9.09
CA GLN A 84 -0.03 26.67 -8.27
C GLN A 84 0.81 26.25 -7.05
N LEU A 85 2.04 26.76 -6.95
CA LEU A 85 2.98 26.48 -5.88
C LEU A 85 3.34 27.77 -5.12
N PRO A 86 3.61 27.72 -3.81
CA PRO A 86 4.04 28.89 -3.05
C PRO A 86 5.55 29.19 -3.27
N VAL A 87 5.96 29.31 -4.53
CA VAL A 87 7.34 29.57 -4.98
C VAL A 87 7.91 30.85 -4.38
N GLY A 88 9.19 30.83 -3.98
CA GLY A 88 9.85 31.98 -3.34
C GLY A 88 9.28 32.37 -1.97
N ARG A 89 8.36 31.57 -1.43
CA ARG A 89 7.75 31.73 -0.11
C ARG A 89 7.91 30.44 0.70
N THR A 90 7.50 30.50 1.97
CA THR A 90 7.41 29.31 2.82
C THR A 90 6.04 28.66 2.66
N ALA A 91 6.00 27.43 2.16
CA ALA A 91 4.83 26.56 2.24
C ALA A 91 4.77 25.94 3.64
N THR A 92 3.58 25.68 4.19
CA THR A 92 3.47 24.79 5.36
C THR A 92 2.68 23.56 4.96
N VAL A 93 3.30 22.39 5.08
CA VAL A 93 2.73 21.08 4.73
C VAL A 93 2.80 20.19 5.97
N GLY A 94 1.66 19.70 6.46
CA GLY A 94 1.64 18.88 7.69
C GLY A 94 2.27 19.57 8.90
N GLY A 95 2.11 20.88 9.02
CA GLY A 95 2.76 21.68 10.07
C GLY A 95 4.26 21.93 9.87
N VAL A 96 4.88 21.40 8.82
CA VAL A 96 6.30 21.58 8.49
C VAL A 96 6.47 22.73 7.48
N PRO A 97 7.25 23.78 7.79
CA PRO A 97 7.55 24.85 6.87
C PRO A 97 8.59 24.40 5.84
N PHE A 98 8.36 24.65 4.55
CA PHE A 98 9.28 24.36 3.45
C PHE A 98 9.52 25.62 2.62
N ARG A 99 10.78 25.89 2.30
CA ARG A 99 11.17 26.98 1.41
C ARG A 99 11.41 26.43 0.00
N LEU A 100 10.57 26.81 -0.94
CA LEU A 100 10.71 26.45 -2.35
C LEU A 100 11.67 27.41 -3.07
N GLY A 101 12.33 26.90 -4.12
CA GLY A 101 13.19 27.69 -5.00
C GLY A 101 12.44 28.80 -5.76
N SER A 102 13.18 29.61 -6.52
CA SER A 102 12.64 30.67 -7.38
C SER A 102 12.15 30.11 -8.72
N ALA A 103 11.03 30.59 -9.24
CA ALA A 103 10.58 30.31 -10.62
C ALA A 103 10.89 31.48 -11.58
N ALA A 104 11.94 32.24 -11.29
CA ALA A 104 12.46 33.21 -12.24
C ALA A 104 13.01 32.48 -13.46
N ALA A 105 12.93 33.09 -14.65
CA ALA A 105 13.36 32.46 -15.90
C ALA A 105 14.79 31.91 -15.84
N GLY A 106 14.92 30.60 -16.10
CA GLY A 106 16.20 29.87 -16.08
C GLY A 106 16.78 29.63 -14.69
N ALA A 107 16.04 29.94 -13.62
CA ALA A 107 16.47 29.67 -12.26
C ALA A 107 16.33 28.18 -11.96
N LYS A 108 17.43 27.55 -11.56
CA LYS A 108 17.38 26.19 -10.99
C LYS A 108 16.62 26.24 -9.67
N ASN A 109 15.69 25.31 -9.47
CA ASN A 109 14.73 25.35 -8.38
C ASN A 109 14.43 23.98 -7.75
N ASN A 110 15.06 22.92 -8.27
CA ASN A 110 15.11 21.61 -7.63
C ASN A 110 16.47 20.93 -7.83
N ILE A 111 16.74 19.92 -7.00
CA ILE A 111 17.92 19.07 -7.08
C ILE A 111 17.49 17.75 -7.73
N ALA A 112 18.01 17.42 -8.91
CA ALA A 112 17.99 16.04 -9.38
C ALA A 112 19.00 15.21 -8.56
N ALA A 113 18.52 14.25 -7.77
CA ALA A 113 19.30 13.55 -6.76
C ALA A 113 20.28 12.55 -7.42
N THR A 114 21.57 12.87 -7.40
CA THR A 114 22.65 12.08 -8.02
C THR A 114 23.81 11.81 -7.05
N GLY A 115 23.57 11.98 -5.74
CA GLY A 115 24.60 11.77 -4.69
C GLY A 115 25.19 13.06 -4.11
N GLN A 116 24.55 14.22 -4.30
CA GLN A 116 25.00 15.49 -3.72
C GLN A 116 24.99 15.42 -2.18
N THR A 117 25.98 16.04 -1.54
CA THR A 117 26.06 16.13 -0.07
C THR A 117 25.74 17.53 0.38
N ILE A 118 24.55 17.73 0.94
CA ILE A 118 24.02 19.01 1.40
C ILE A 118 24.56 19.30 2.81
N ASP A 119 25.20 20.44 3.00
CA ASP A 119 25.58 20.92 4.33
C ASP A 119 24.33 21.24 5.16
N LEU A 120 24.31 20.77 6.41
CA LEU A 120 23.24 21.05 7.37
C LEU A 120 23.71 22.06 8.41
N PRO A 121 22.82 22.94 8.90
CA PRO A 121 23.10 23.69 10.12
C PRO A 121 23.45 22.69 11.25
N LYS A 122 24.62 22.85 11.88
CA LYS A 122 25.06 21.93 12.92
C LYS A 122 24.04 21.89 14.07
N GLY A 123 23.61 20.70 14.44
CA GLY A 123 22.67 20.53 15.54
C GLY A 123 22.21 19.09 15.71
N ARG A 124 21.43 18.86 16.76
CA ARG A 124 20.76 17.58 17.00
C ARG A 124 19.35 17.63 16.48
N TYR A 125 19.03 16.72 15.57
CA TYR A 125 17.74 16.61 14.91
C TYR A 125 17.28 15.17 15.02
N PHE A 126 15.96 14.94 14.98
CA PHE A 126 15.45 13.59 14.85
C PHE A 126 15.04 13.24 13.41
N VAL A 127 14.80 14.24 12.56
CA VAL A 127 14.38 14.00 11.17
C VAL A 127 14.68 15.19 10.26
N ALA A 128 14.94 14.86 8.99
CA ALA A 128 14.92 15.74 7.84
C ALA A 128 13.67 15.46 7.01
N TYR A 129 12.76 16.43 6.90
CA TYR A 129 11.61 16.38 6.02
C TYR A 129 11.95 16.96 4.65
N PHE A 130 11.39 16.38 3.60
CA PHE A 130 11.61 16.78 2.21
C PHE A 130 10.30 17.03 1.48
N LEU A 131 10.30 17.96 0.53
CA LEU A 131 9.35 17.95 -0.60
C LEU A 131 10.05 17.33 -1.80
N VAL A 132 9.46 16.27 -2.35
CA VAL A 132 10.04 15.46 -3.41
C VAL A 132 9.02 15.11 -4.49
N ALA A 133 9.52 14.85 -5.69
CA ALA A 133 8.78 14.17 -6.75
C ALA A 133 9.75 13.37 -7.62
N ALA A 134 9.25 12.38 -8.33
CA ALA A 134 10.02 11.65 -9.32
C ALA A 134 9.41 11.81 -10.71
N SER A 135 10.25 11.80 -11.73
CA SER A 135 9.84 11.72 -13.14
C SER A 135 9.77 10.25 -13.57
N TYR A 136 8.88 9.89 -14.51
CA TYR A 136 8.80 8.57 -15.16
C TYR A 136 8.77 7.35 -14.21
N GLY A 137 8.07 7.45 -13.10
CA GLY A 137 7.91 6.40 -12.08
C GLY A 137 8.48 6.78 -10.72
N THR A 138 8.18 5.97 -9.71
CA THR A 138 8.76 6.13 -8.36
C THR A 138 10.27 5.95 -8.43
N ALA A 139 11.02 6.89 -7.84
CA ALA A 139 12.47 6.84 -7.76
C ALA A 139 12.96 7.15 -6.34
N GLY A 140 14.11 6.59 -5.98
CA GLY A 140 14.73 6.85 -4.68
C GLY A 140 15.89 5.91 -4.38
N GLY A 141 16.39 5.98 -3.15
CA GLY A 141 17.48 5.13 -2.68
C GLY A 141 17.96 5.54 -1.30
N THR A 142 19.19 5.16 -0.98
CA THR A 142 19.79 5.42 0.33
C THR A 142 20.29 6.86 0.44
N ALA A 143 19.79 7.59 1.42
CA ALA A 143 20.35 8.84 1.91
C ALA A 143 21.30 8.55 3.09
N THR A 144 22.36 9.34 3.22
CA THR A 144 23.36 9.20 4.30
C THR A 144 23.42 10.48 5.11
N VAL A 145 23.22 10.38 6.42
CA VAL A 145 23.43 11.49 7.37
C VAL A 145 24.85 11.40 7.91
N HIS A 146 25.54 12.54 7.93
CA HIS A 146 26.90 12.67 8.45
C HIS A 146 26.88 13.42 9.77
N TYR A 147 27.66 12.92 10.73
CA TYR A 147 27.74 13.48 12.07
C TYR A 147 29.09 14.13 12.35
N ALA A 148 29.11 15.06 13.32
CA ALA A 148 30.31 15.79 13.71
C ALA A 148 31.44 14.90 14.26
N ASP A 149 31.09 13.70 14.76
CA ASP A 149 32.05 12.69 15.25
C ASP A 149 32.67 11.84 14.13
N GLY A 150 32.29 12.08 12.87
CA GLY A 150 32.74 11.33 11.68
C GLY A 150 31.97 10.04 11.42
N SER A 151 31.01 9.67 12.27
CA SER A 151 30.10 8.56 12.01
C SER A 151 29.02 8.94 11.00
N THR A 152 28.32 7.93 10.47
CA THR A 152 27.18 8.11 9.58
C THR A 152 26.00 7.24 10.01
N SER A 153 24.81 7.58 9.53
CA SER A 153 23.65 6.69 9.52
C SER A 153 22.98 6.76 8.16
N THR A 154 22.21 5.74 7.80
CA THR A 154 21.51 5.69 6.52
C THR A 154 20.00 5.65 6.71
N GLY A 155 19.29 6.18 5.73
CA GLY A 155 17.83 6.13 5.62
C GLY A 155 17.43 6.03 4.16
N SER A 156 16.16 5.72 3.89
CA SER A 156 15.65 5.71 2.51
C SER A 156 14.95 7.02 2.20
N LEU A 157 15.22 7.60 1.03
CA LEU A 157 14.48 8.73 0.49
C LEU A 157 13.98 8.36 -0.91
N SER A 158 12.67 8.48 -1.12
CA SER A 158 12.03 8.25 -2.41
C SER A 158 10.89 9.22 -2.62
N GLY A 159 10.55 9.47 -3.88
CA GLY A 159 9.40 10.25 -4.31
C GLY A 159 8.53 9.45 -5.27
N PRO A 160 7.20 9.60 -5.22
CA PRO A 160 6.31 9.02 -6.21
C PRO A 160 6.48 9.73 -7.55
N ASP A 161 5.97 9.11 -8.61
CA ASP A 161 5.82 9.80 -9.89
C ASP A 161 4.98 11.07 -9.69
N TRP A 162 5.48 12.21 -10.16
CA TRP A 162 4.78 13.50 -10.09
C TRP A 162 3.40 13.45 -10.73
N TYR A 163 3.20 12.59 -11.73
CA TYR A 163 1.95 12.41 -12.47
C TYR A 163 0.85 11.65 -11.71
N THR A 164 1.12 11.24 -10.47
CA THR A 164 0.11 10.59 -9.60
C THR A 164 -1.09 11.48 -9.31
N GLY A 165 -0.96 12.81 -9.41
CA GLY A 165 -2.04 13.75 -9.10
C GLY A 165 -2.45 13.78 -7.62
N THR A 166 -1.76 13.05 -6.75
CA THR A 166 -2.02 12.94 -5.32
C THR A 166 -0.73 13.22 -4.54
N GLY A 167 -0.70 14.30 -3.78
CA GLY A 167 0.49 14.70 -3.03
C GLY A 167 0.20 15.78 -1.99
N ALA A 168 1.25 16.19 -1.30
CA ALA A 168 1.20 17.26 -0.31
C ALA A 168 0.88 18.62 -0.93
N LEU A 169 1.36 18.87 -2.15
CA LEU A 169 1.03 20.04 -2.96
C LEU A 169 0.64 19.52 -4.35
N VAL A 170 -0.57 19.84 -4.80
CA VAL A 170 -1.12 19.39 -6.08
C VAL A 170 -1.36 20.58 -6.98
N SER A 171 -0.84 20.50 -8.20
CA SER A 171 -1.11 21.43 -9.29
C SER A 171 -2.12 20.78 -10.25
N PRO A 172 -3.23 21.45 -10.60
CA PRO A 172 -4.25 20.86 -11.48
C PRO A 172 -3.83 20.74 -12.96
N PHE A 173 -2.67 21.30 -13.32
CA PHE A 173 -2.08 21.23 -14.65
C PHE A 173 -0.55 21.24 -14.53
N ARG A 174 0.13 21.02 -15.65
CA ARG A 174 1.58 21.21 -15.82
C ARG A 174 1.86 22.06 -17.07
N TYR A 175 3.06 22.58 -17.19
CA TYR A 175 3.51 23.16 -18.45
C TYR A 175 4.16 22.07 -19.31
N ALA A 176 3.79 22.05 -20.58
CA ALA A 176 4.45 21.29 -21.64
C ALA A 176 5.51 22.15 -22.33
N PRO A 177 6.39 21.56 -23.17
CA PRO A 177 7.44 22.30 -23.86
C PRO A 177 6.95 23.57 -24.54
N GLY A 178 7.61 24.69 -24.28
CA GLY A 178 7.22 26.01 -24.78
C GLY A 178 6.14 26.72 -23.96
N GLY A 179 5.76 26.19 -22.79
CA GLY A 179 4.83 26.83 -21.85
C GLY A 179 3.36 26.59 -22.14
N VAL A 180 3.05 25.56 -22.93
CA VAL A 180 1.67 25.18 -23.22
C VAL A 180 1.06 24.55 -21.97
N VAL A 181 -0.12 25.01 -21.55
CA VAL A 181 -0.85 24.41 -20.43
C VAL A 181 -1.31 23.00 -20.84
N ASP A 182 -0.85 22.01 -20.11
CA ASP A 182 -1.28 20.62 -20.20
C ASP A 182 -2.13 20.29 -18.98
N GLY A 183 -3.40 19.96 -19.18
CA GLY A 183 -4.42 19.76 -18.14
C GLY A 183 -4.23 18.49 -17.27
N ASN A 184 -3.07 17.85 -17.36
CA ASN A 184 -2.74 16.72 -16.50
C ASN A 184 -2.18 17.20 -15.15
N PRO A 185 -2.78 16.78 -14.02
CA PRO A 185 -2.36 17.23 -12.71
C PRO A 185 -1.01 16.61 -12.31
N VAL A 186 -0.22 17.38 -11.55
CA VAL A 186 1.08 16.95 -11.03
C VAL A 186 1.21 17.31 -9.56
N SER A 187 2.04 16.59 -8.81
CA SER A 187 2.14 16.80 -7.36
C SER A 187 3.54 16.67 -6.78
N LEU A 188 3.77 17.35 -5.67
CA LEU A 188 4.90 17.16 -4.77
C LEU A 188 4.44 16.34 -3.57
N ALA A 189 5.20 15.31 -3.22
CA ALA A 189 4.99 14.51 -2.02
C ALA A 189 5.93 14.91 -0.90
N THR A 190 5.63 14.46 0.32
CA THR A 190 6.55 14.55 1.46
C THR A 190 7.41 13.29 1.53
N GLY A 191 8.69 13.48 1.81
CA GLY A 191 9.65 12.41 2.15
C GLY A 191 10.30 12.71 3.50
N GLN A 192 10.91 11.70 4.12
CA GLN A 192 11.64 11.90 5.37
C GLN A 192 12.89 11.03 5.44
N VAL A 193 13.97 11.58 6.00
CA VAL A 193 15.18 10.85 6.37
C VAL A 193 15.40 11.02 7.86
N TRP A 194 15.54 9.90 8.55
CA TRP A 194 15.77 9.87 9.98
C TRP A 194 17.18 10.31 10.35
N ILE A 195 17.29 11.04 11.46
CA ILE A 195 18.56 11.53 12.02
C ILE A 195 18.65 10.99 13.45
N ASP A 196 19.81 10.49 13.86
CA ASP A 196 20.06 10.04 15.22
C ASP A 196 20.00 11.26 16.18
N PRO A 197 19.00 11.34 17.08
CA PRO A 197 18.86 12.48 17.98
C PRO A 197 20.00 12.60 19.00
N ALA A 198 20.84 11.57 19.16
CA ALA A 198 22.00 11.57 20.04
C ALA A 198 23.18 12.37 19.48
N ARG A 199 23.28 12.44 18.14
CA ARG A 199 24.48 12.91 17.43
C ARG A 199 24.22 14.25 16.76
N GLU A 200 25.28 15.04 16.61
CA GLU A 200 25.21 16.33 15.93
C GLU A 200 25.34 16.13 14.42
N ALA A 201 24.26 16.32 13.67
CA ALA A 201 24.28 16.20 12.22
C ALA A 201 24.94 17.44 11.58
N VAL A 202 25.73 17.21 10.55
CA VAL A 202 26.50 18.27 9.85
C VAL A 202 26.28 18.28 8.35
N ALA A 203 25.90 17.15 7.74
CA ALA A 203 25.60 17.06 6.32
C ALA A 203 24.64 15.89 6.00
N LEU A 204 24.03 15.92 4.82
CA LEU A 204 23.19 14.83 4.30
C LEU A 204 23.50 14.58 2.83
N THR A 205 23.93 13.36 2.49
CA THR A 205 24.08 12.91 1.11
C THR A 205 22.76 12.35 0.59
N LEU A 206 22.27 12.91 -0.50
CA LEU A 206 21.08 12.43 -1.21
C LEU A 206 21.33 11.07 -1.89
N PRO A 207 20.29 10.29 -2.18
CA PRO A 207 20.43 9.10 -3.00
C PRO A 207 21.01 9.40 -4.39
N THR A 208 21.69 8.42 -4.96
CA THR A 208 22.09 8.45 -6.37
C THR A 208 21.00 7.83 -7.23
N THR A 209 20.28 8.66 -7.97
CA THR A 209 19.34 8.25 -9.01
C THR A 209 19.85 8.69 -10.39
N ALA A 210 19.11 8.38 -11.45
CA ALA A 210 19.46 8.81 -12.79
C ALA A 210 19.32 10.33 -12.96
N ASN A 211 20.01 10.88 -13.96
CA ASN A 211 19.75 12.25 -14.39
C ASN A 211 18.41 12.32 -15.13
N PRO A 212 17.68 13.45 -15.05
CA PRO A 212 16.42 13.63 -15.76
C PRO A 212 16.62 13.46 -17.26
N ALA A 213 15.83 12.58 -17.85
CA ALA A 213 15.84 12.28 -19.28
C ALA A 213 14.49 11.64 -19.65
N PRO A 214 14.04 11.76 -20.92
CA PRO A 214 12.80 11.15 -21.35
C PRO A 214 12.78 9.66 -21.00
N ASN A 215 11.73 9.24 -20.30
CA ASN A 215 11.49 7.84 -19.92
C ASN A 215 12.44 7.28 -18.86
N VAL A 216 13.18 8.13 -18.15
CA VAL A 216 14.15 7.70 -17.12
C VAL A 216 13.69 8.16 -15.74
N ALA A 217 13.48 7.19 -14.84
CA ALA A 217 13.04 7.49 -13.49
C ALA A 217 14.12 8.22 -12.67
N SER A 218 13.81 9.42 -12.20
CA SER A 218 14.78 10.29 -11.50
C SER A 218 14.12 10.94 -10.28
N LEU A 219 14.82 10.99 -9.13
CA LEU A 219 14.31 11.62 -7.92
C LEU A 219 14.69 13.10 -7.88
N HIS A 220 13.74 13.96 -7.51
CA HIS A 220 13.94 15.39 -7.38
C HIS A 220 13.59 15.88 -5.97
N VAL A 221 14.44 16.76 -5.42
CA VAL A 221 14.25 17.42 -4.12
C VAL A 221 13.98 18.91 -4.33
N PHE A 222 12.86 19.39 -3.82
CA PHE A 222 12.41 20.78 -3.96
C PHE A 222 12.63 21.61 -2.69
N ALA A 223 12.59 20.97 -1.53
CA ALA A 223 12.81 21.62 -0.23
C ALA A 223 13.26 20.61 0.82
N LEU A 224 13.96 21.10 1.85
CA LEU A 224 14.44 20.34 3.00
C LEU A 224 14.22 21.15 4.28
N THR A 225 13.68 20.52 5.33
CA THR A 225 13.47 21.11 6.64
C THR A 225 13.86 20.14 7.75
N LEU A 226 14.65 20.62 8.71
CA LEU A 226 15.11 19.83 9.85
C LEU A 226 14.22 20.07 11.07
N GLN A 227 13.97 19.05 11.88
CA GLN A 227 13.27 19.20 13.15
C GLN A 227 14.23 18.96 14.34
N PRO A 228 14.59 20.02 15.09
CA PRO A 228 15.48 19.88 16.24
C PRO A 228 14.84 19.08 17.37
N VAL A 229 15.69 18.42 18.16
CA VAL A 229 15.29 17.65 19.35
C VAL A 229 15.10 18.56 20.55
N ALA A 230 14.06 18.31 21.36
CA ALA A 230 13.86 18.94 22.66
C ALA A 230 14.52 18.13 23.78
N VAL A 231 15.25 18.78 24.69
CA VAL A 231 15.80 18.09 25.87
C VAL A 231 14.70 17.90 26.90
N GLY A 232 14.27 16.65 27.11
CA GLY A 232 13.17 16.28 28.02
C GLY A 232 12.00 15.58 27.32
N ARG A 233 10.80 15.72 27.87
CA ARG A 233 9.56 15.16 27.29
C ARG A 233 8.96 16.17 26.32
N ALA A 234 8.85 15.80 25.05
CA ALA A 234 8.20 16.64 24.04
C ALA A 234 7.49 15.77 23.02
N ALA A 235 6.38 16.26 22.49
CA ALA A 235 5.73 15.63 21.35
C ALA A 235 5.35 16.67 20.30
N LEU A 236 5.18 16.20 19.07
CA LEU A 236 4.60 16.94 17.96
C LEU A 236 3.41 16.17 17.42
N ILE A 237 2.41 16.89 16.92
CA ILE A 237 1.37 16.33 16.07
C ILE A 237 1.77 16.68 14.65
N LEU A 238 2.06 15.67 13.82
CA LEU A 238 2.43 15.87 12.41
C LEU A 238 1.21 15.94 11.51
N ASP A 239 0.21 15.12 11.81
CA ASP A 239 -1.04 15.07 11.06
C ASP A 239 -2.20 14.78 12.00
N GLY A 240 -3.39 15.25 11.62
CA GLY A 240 -4.58 15.20 12.43
C GLY A 240 -5.84 15.44 11.61
N ARG A 241 -6.75 14.47 11.57
CA ARG A 241 -7.95 14.54 10.72
C ARG A 241 -9.10 13.67 11.22
N SER A 242 -10.34 14.08 10.96
CA SER A 242 -11.48 13.16 10.95
C SER A 242 -11.45 12.29 9.70
N THR A 243 -11.97 11.07 9.78
CA THR A 243 -12.07 10.13 8.65
C THR A 243 -13.52 9.81 8.32
N ALA A 244 -13.76 9.25 7.14
CA ALA A 244 -15.03 8.61 6.80
C ALA A 244 -15.11 7.14 7.25
N ASN A 245 -14.11 6.66 8.00
CA ASN A 245 -14.05 5.29 8.50
C ASN A 245 -14.64 5.19 9.90
N LEU A 246 -15.04 3.98 10.27
CA LEU A 246 -15.41 3.63 11.62
C LEU A 246 -14.19 3.09 12.37
N LEU A 247 -14.14 3.28 13.69
CA LEU A 247 -13.08 2.69 14.50
C LEU A 247 -13.15 1.15 14.46
N THR A 248 -14.36 0.63 14.38
CA THR A 248 -14.76 -0.78 14.24
C THR A 248 -16.18 -0.80 13.67
N ASP A 249 -16.60 -1.88 13.01
CA ASP A 249 -17.99 -2.00 12.51
C ASP A 249 -19.03 -1.74 13.61
N GLY A 250 -20.00 -0.88 13.31
CA GLY A 250 -21.03 -0.39 14.24
C GLY A 250 -20.51 0.54 15.34
N GLY A 251 -19.21 0.85 15.35
CA GLY A 251 -18.56 1.75 16.28
C GLY A 251 -18.68 3.24 15.87
N PRO A 252 -18.05 4.14 16.62
CA PRO A 252 -18.02 5.56 16.28
C PRO A 252 -17.20 5.83 15.00
N GLN A 253 -17.46 6.98 14.38
CA GLN A 253 -16.57 7.56 13.36
C GLN A 253 -15.16 7.67 13.93
N ALA A 254 -14.14 7.38 13.13
CA ALA A 254 -12.76 7.52 13.53
C ALA A 254 -12.18 8.89 13.18
N ALA A 255 -11.28 9.36 14.03
CA ALA A 255 -10.29 10.38 13.70
C ALA A 255 -8.89 9.81 13.93
N GLU A 256 -7.91 10.38 13.23
CA GLU A 256 -6.51 9.98 13.28
C GLU A 256 -5.64 11.13 13.75
N ALA A 257 -4.57 10.76 14.44
CA ALA A 257 -3.47 11.68 14.74
C ALA A 257 -2.14 10.95 14.63
N THR A 258 -1.16 11.58 13.99
CA THR A 258 0.23 11.10 13.97
C THR A 258 1.04 11.90 14.98
N VAL A 259 1.47 11.22 16.04
CA VAL A 259 2.23 11.80 17.14
C VAL A 259 3.69 11.36 17.03
N VAL A 260 4.61 12.32 17.15
CA VAL A 260 6.06 12.06 17.21
C VAL A 260 6.58 12.41 18.58
N ASN A 261 7.45 11.55 19.13
CA ASN A 261 8.25 11.94 20.28
C ASN A 261 9.38 12.86 19.82
N ALA A 262 9.23 14.16 20.05
CA ALA A 262 10.22 15.18 19.69
C ALA A 262 11.27 15.41 20.79
N GLY A 263 11.17 14.66 21.90
CA GLY A 263 12.03 14.78 23.06
C GLY A 263 13.25 13.85 23.02
N THR A 264 14.14 14.01 23.99
CA THR A 264 15.24 13.08 24.28
C THR A 264 14.84 11.93 25.22
N VAL A 265 13.61 11.93 25.73
CA VAL A 265 13.10 10.97 26.71
C VAL A 265 11.98 10.15 26.11
N TRP A 266 11.91 8.85 26.43
CA TRP A 266 10.79 8.01 26.04
C TRP A 266 9.46 8.53 26.58
N LEU A 267 8.41 8.44 25.77
CA LEU A 267 7.04 8.56 26.25
C LEU A 267 6.56 7.15 26.60
N GLY A 268 6.62 6.81 27.89
CA GLY A 268 6.35 5.47 28.41
C GLY A 268 4.97 5.33 29.05
N ALA A 269 4.64 4.10 29.47
CA ALA A 269 3.32 3.79 30.03
C ALA A 269 2.99 4.61 31.29
N ARG A 270 4.03 5.01 32.05
CA ARG A 270 3.92 5.86 33.23
C ARG A 270 3.50 7.30 32.91
N ASP A 271 3.84 7.80 31.72
CA ASP A 271 3.44 9.14 31.28
C ASP A 271 1.94 9.21 30.96
N ARG A 272 1.28 8.05 30.78
CA ARG A 272 -0.15 7.94 30.46
C ARG A 272 -0.51 8.84 29.28
N VAL A 273 0.23 8.70 28.17
CA VAL A 273 0.02 9.56 27.01
C VAL A 273 -1.32 9.24 26.36
N THR A 274 -2.17 10.26 26.26
CA THR A 274 -3.51 10.15 25.65
C THR A 274 -3.67 11.17 24.54
N VAL A 275 -4.38 10.78 23.49
CA VAL A 275 -4.72 11.64 22.35
C VAL A 275 -6.23 11.79 22.28
N THR A 276 -6.69 13.05 22.26
CA THR A 276 -8.12 13.41 22.18
C THR A 276 -8.33 14.55 21.19
N VAL A 277 -9.58 14.70 20.74
CA VAL A 277 -10.04 15.87 19.99
C VAL A 277 -11.16 16.58 20.76
N ASP A 278 -10.97 17.87 21.01
CA ASP A 278 -12.00 18.78 21.51
C ASP A 278 -12.62 19.49 20.28
N VAL A 279 -13.90 19.32 20.00
CA VAL A 279 -14.57 19.96 18.85
C VAL A 279 -15.99 20.42 19.22
N PRO A 280 -16.42 21.64 18.87
CA PRO A 280 -17.80 22.06 19.10
C PRO A 280 -18.81 21.16 18.38
N GLY A 281 -19.85 20.72 19.07
CA GLY A 281 -20.90 19.86 18.50
C GLY A 281 -20.53 18.37 18.41
N GLY A 282 -19.41 17.96 19.00
CA GLY A 282 -19.04 16.55 19.10
C GLY A 282 -18.10 16.28 20.25
N ARG A 283 -17.76 15.00 20.45
CA ARG A 283 -16.85 14.58 21.51
C ARG A 283 -16.05 13.35 21.13
N THR A 284 -14.83 13.27 21.68
CA THR A 284 -14.08 12.02 21.70
C THR A 284 -14.82 11.00 22.57
N THR A 285 -15.21 9.86 21.99
CA THR A 285 -15.85 8.74 22.71
C THR A 285 -14.85 7.64 23.06
N VAL A 286 -13.81 7.48 22.24
CA VAL A 286 -12.73 6.51 22.48
C VAL A 286 -11.40 7.25 22.32
N PRO A 287 -10.74 7.68 23.41
CA PRO A 287 -9.44 8.32 23.31
C PRO A 287 -8.38 7.28 22.91
N ALA A 288 -7.37 7.73 22.17
CA ALA A 288 -6.22 6.87 21.86
C ALA A 288 -5.16 6.96 22.96
N THR A 289 -4.37 5.90 23.14
CA THR A 289 -3.27 5.86 24.11
C THR A 289 -1.96 5.56 23.41
N ILE A 290 -0.87 6.13 23.93
CA ILE A 290 0.50 5.81 23.53
C ILE A 290 1.22 5.31 24.78
N ARG A 291 1.63 4.04 24.76
CA ARG A 291 2.27 3.37 25.90
C ARG A 291 3.79 3.33 25.80
N ALA A 292 4.31 3.38 24.59
CA ALA A 292 5.74 3.39 24.34
C ALA A 292 5.99 4.14 23.03
N LEU A 293 6.79 5.21 23.10
CA LEU A 293 7.28 5.94 21.95
C LEU A 293 8.69 6.45 22.24
N ALA A 294 9.69 5.83 21.61
CA ALA A 294 11.09 6.22 21.78
C ALA A 294 11.36 7.62 21.21
N PRO A 295 12.43 8.31 21.64
CA PRO A 295 12.89 9.54 21.01
C PRO A 295 12.92 9.43 19.48
N GLY A 296 12.20 10.35 18.83
CA GLY A 296 11.97 10.38 17.40
C GLY A 296 10.86 9.44 16.89
N GLU A 297 10.57 8.30 17.51
CA GLU A 297 9.56 7.39 16.97
C GLU A 297 8.20 8.09 16.78
N GLN A 298 7.45 7.63 15.78
CA GLN A 298 6.13 8.14 15.46
C GLN A 298 5.06 7.07 15.62
N ALA A 299 3.86 7.50 16.00
CA ALA A 299 2.69 6.67 16.14
C ALA A 299 1.48 7.33 15.48
N THR A 300 0.88 6.66 14.49
CA THR A 300 -0.45 7.03 14.00
C THR A 300 -1.48 6.30 14.84
N VAL A 301 -2.30 7.06 15.56
CA VAL A 301 -3.31 6.52 16.47
C VAL A 301 -4.72 6.85 16.00
N ARG A 302 -5.64 5.93 16.27
CA ARG A 302 -7.06 6.01 15.90
C ARG A 302 -7.89 6.32 17.14
N LEU A 303 -8.76 7.32 17.08
CA LEU A 303 -9.67 7.70 18.16
C LEU A 303 -11.13 7.69 17.68
N GLY A 304 -12.06 7.38 18.58
CA GLY A 304 -13.50 7.41 18.31
C GLY A 304 -14.08 8.81 18.53
N LEU A 305 -14.86 9.28 17.57
CA LEU A 305 -15.52 10.57 17.53
C LEU A 305 -17.03 10.36 17.37
N ALA A 306 -17.84 11.07 18.16
CA ALA A 306 -19.28 11.10 17.98
C ALA A 306 -19.78 12.55 17.89
N PRO A 307 -20.60 12.88 16.88
CA PRO A 307 -21.36 14.12 16.87
C PRO A 307 -22.41 14.12 17.99
N ASP A 308 -22.79 15.30 18.46
CA ASP A 308 -24.01 15.48 19.22
C ASP A 308 -25.22 15.22 18.33
N ALA A 309 -26.31 14.71 18.89
CA ALA A 309 -27.47 14.24 18.11
C ALA A 309 -28.13 15.33 17.23
N SER A 310 -27.93 16.61 17.57
CA SER A 310 -28.44 17.75 16.81
C SER A 310 -27.55 18.19 15.65
N VAL A 311 -26.33 17.64 15.53
CA VAL A 311 -25.36 18.03 14.50
C VAL A 311 -25.55 17.17 13.25
N PRO A 312 -25.88 17.77 12.09
CA PRO A 312 -25.99 17.04 10.84
C PRO A 312 -24.66 16.37 10.44
N PRO A 313 -24.67 15.15 9.89
CA PRO A 313 -23.46 14.51 9.36
C PRO A 313 -22.78 15.39 8.29
N GLY A 314 -21.46 15.48 8.35
CA GLY A 314 -20.67 16.35 7.46
C GLY A 314 -20.48 17.77 7.97
N THR A 315 -20.93 18.10 9.19
CA THR A 315 -20.71 19.44 9.76
C THR A 315 -19.24 19.61 10.12
N THR A 316 -18.56 20.57 9.48
CA THR A 316 -17.16 20.88 9.77
C THR A 316 -17.05 21.98 10.81
N ALA A 317 -16.20 21.75 11.82
CA ALA A 317 -15.85 22.73 12.85
C ALA A 317 -14.33 22.72 13.10
N ASN A 318 -13.80 23.84 13.59
CA ASN A 318 -12.42 23.89 14.05
C ASN A 318 -12.30 23.13 15.38
N GLY A 319 -11.66 21.97 15.32
CA GLY A 319 -11.35 21.16 16.49
C GLY A 319 -9.91 21.37 16.95
N ARG A 320 -9.63 20.93 18.17
CA ARG A 320 -8.29 20.95 18.76
C ARG A 320 -7.89 19.55 19.16
N LEU A 321 -6.92 18.98 18.45
CA LEU A 321 -6.22 17.79 18.88
C LEU A 321 -5.33 18.11 20.07
N ARG A 322 -5.29 17.19 21.04
CA ARG A 322 -4.49 17.31 22.25
C ARG A 322 -3.77 16.00 22.51
N VAL A 323 -2.47 16.10 22.73
CA VAL A 323 -1.64 15.02 23.26
C VAL A 323 -1.26 15.42 24.68
N THR A 324 -1.66 14.61 25.66
CA THR A 324 -1.41 14.89 27.09
C THR A 324 -0.59 13.78 27.73
N ALA A 325 0.25 14.13 28.70
CA ALA A 325 0.94 13.19 29.59
C ALA A 325 0.46 13.44 31.02
N GLY A 326 -0.38 12.55 31.55
CA GLY A 326 -1.06 12.76 32.83
C GLY A 326 -1.90 14.04 32.81
N ARG A 327 -1.51 15.04 33.60
CA ARG A 327 -2.17 16.37 33.62
C ARG A 327 -1.49 17.41 32.73
N GLY A 328 -0.30 17.10 32.20
CA GLY A 328 0.46 17.98 31.32
C GLY A 328 0.01 17.86 29.87
N THR A 329 0.16 18.93 29.09
CA THR A 329 -0.07 18.93 27.64
C THR A 329 1.28 18.87 26.92
N LEU A 330 1.48 17.83 26.12
CA LEU A 330 2.69 17.66 25.30
C LEU A 330 2.59 18.44 23.98
N ALA A 331 1.42 18.37 23.33
CA ALA A 331 1.18 19.05 22.05
C ALA A 331 -0.30 19.37 21.87
N THR A 332 -0.58 20.44 21.13
CA THR A 332 -1.93 20.78 20.65
C THR A 332 -1.87 21.28 19.22
N GLN A 333 -2.87 20.93 18.42
CA GLN A 333 -2.99 21.43 17.05
C GLN A 333 -4.46 21.73 16.74
N GLN A 334 -4.71 22.89 16.12
CA GLN A 334 -6.01 23.21 15.55
C GLN A 334 -6.15 22.50 14.20
N VAL A 335 -7.24 21.77 14.01
CA VAL A 335 -7.51 21.01 12.79
C VAL A 335 -8.98 21.12 12.42
N PRO A 336 -9.33 21.20 11.13
CA PRO A 336 -10.73 21.05 10.71
C PRO A 336 -11.19 19.62 11.01
N ILE A 337 -12.32 19.49 11.69
CA ILE A 337 -12.95 18.21 12.03
C ILE A 337 -14.34 18.18 11.42
N THR A 338 -14.60 17.18 10.60
CA THR A 338 -15.91 16.89 10.04
C THR A 338 -16.62 15.88 10.94
N LEU A 339 -17.74 16.31 11.54
CA LEU A 339 -18.55 15.55 12.47
C LEU A 339 -19.61 14.74 11.76
N GLY A 340 -19.59 13.42 11.97
CA GLY A 340 -20.42 12.47 11.25
C GLY A 340 -19.94 12.27 9.80
N ILE A 341 -20.38 11.18 9.19
CA ILE A 341 -20.03 10.82 7.82
C ILE A 341 -21.18 11.26 6.89
N PRO A 342 -21.00 12.31 6.05
CA PRO A 342 -22.04 12.76 5.14
C PRO A 342 -22.39 11.66 4.13
N ASP A 343 -23.57 11.75 3.50
CA ASP A 343 -23.86 10.93 2.33
C ASP A 343 -22.88 11.24 1.21
N PHE A 344 -22.32 10.17 0.63
CA PHE A 344 -21.50 10.25 -0.56
C PHE A 344 -22.35 10.70 -1.75
N ARG A 345 -21.74 11.43 -2.66
CA ARG A 345 -22.32 11.93 -3.91
C ARG A 345 -21.49 11.41 -5.08
N PRO A 346 -22.05 11.31 -6.30
CA PRO A 346 -21.33 10.79 -7.47
C PRO A 346 -20.36 11.83 -8.07
N THR A 347 -19.44 12.35 -7.24
CA THR A 347 -18.42 13.33 -7.61
C THR A 347 -17.09 12.98 -6.94
N ASP A 348 -15.98 13.26 -7.62
CA ASP A 348 -14.63 12.93 -7.12
C ASP A 348 -14.35 13.61 -5.77
N ALA A 349 -14.81 14.84 -5.59
CA ALA A 349 -14.67 15.58 -4.33
C ALA A 349 -15.39 14.91 -3.15
N SER A 350 -16.48 14.18 -3.41
CA SER A 350 -17.20 13.45 -2.37
C SER A 350 -16.58 12.08 -2.12
N LEU A 351 -16.28 11.33 -3.18
CA LEU A 351 -15.79 9.95 -3.09
C LEU A 351 -14.37 9.90 -2.48
N SER A 352 -13.51 10.88 -2.80
CA SER A 352 -12.14 11.00 -2.24
C SER A 352 -12.04 11.27 -0.73
N THR A 353 -13.18 11.41 -0.06
CA THR A 353 -13.22 11.42 1.41
C THR A 353 -13.26 10.01 2.01
N HIS A 354 -13.66 9.01 1.23
CA HIS A 354 -13.58 7.59 1.56
C HIS A 354 -12.12 7.12 1.49
N ARG A 355 -11.72 6.20 2.36
CA ARG A 355 -10.34 5.68 2.42
C ARG A 355 -10.36 4.20 2.77
N ALA A 356 -9.25 3.51 2.50
CA ALA A 356 -9.08 2.12 2.94
C ALA A 356 -9.39 1.97 4.44
N PRO A 357 -10.27 1.04 4.82
CA PRO A 357 -10.69 0.89 6.19
C PRO A 357 -9.63 0.22 7.05
N TYR A 358 -9.80 0.34 8.36
CA TYR A 358 -8.84 -0.19 9.32
C TYR A 358 -8.76 -1.70 9.31
N TRP A 359 -9.89 -2.40 9.18
CA TRP A 359 -9.87 -3.85 9.06
C TRP A 359 -9.02 -4.28 7.84
N PHE A 360 -9.10 -3.57 6.71
CA PHE A 360 -8.34 -3.89 5.51
C PHE A 360 -6.85 -3.59 5.71
N THR A 361 -6.54 -2.44 6.33
CA THR A 361 -5.17 -2.08 6.68
C THR A 361 -4.53 -3.10 7.62
N ASP A 362 -5.31 -3.67 8.55
CA ASP A 362 -4.83 -4.59 9.58
C ASP A 362 -4.78 -6.05 9.10
N ALA A 363 -5.55 -6.41 8.06
CA ALA A 363 -5.69 -7.76 7.51
C ALA A 363 -4.43 -8.33 6.85
N LYS A 364 -3.68 -7.51 6.12
CA LYS A 364 -2.39 -7.83 5.44
C LYS A 364 -2.38 -8.89 4.35
N PHE A 365 -3.11 -9.99 4.50
CA PHE A 365 -3.05 -11.14 3.62
C PHE A 365 -4.45 -11.59 3.21
N GLY A 366 -4.65 -11.73 1.90
CA GLY A 366 -5.90 -12.20 1.30
C GLY A 366 -5.66 -13.25 0.21
N ILE A 367 -6.71 -14.01 -0.11
CA ILE A 367 -6.71 -14.96 -1.23
C ILE A 367 -7.55 -14.42 -2.40
N PHE A 368 -6.93 -14.29 -3.56
CA PHE A 368 -7.63 -14.03 -4.81
C PHE A 368 -8.04 -15.37 -5.45
N ILE A 369 -9.16 -15.40 -6.17
CA ILE A 369 -9.66 -16.59 -6.83
C ILE A 369 -10.12 -16.24 -8.23
N HIS A 370 -9.32 -16.60 -9.24
CA HIS A 370 -9.72 -16.53 -10.64
C HIS A 370 -10.30 -17.86 -11.10
N TRP A 371 -11.62 -17.88 -11.23
CA TRP A 371 -12.36 -19.07 -11.63
C TRP A 371 -13.52 -18.72 -12.57
N GLY A 372 -13.67 -19.50 -13.64
CA GLY A 372 -14.66 -19.26 -14.69
C GLY A 372 -14.52 -20.27 -15.82
N VAL A 373 -15.15 -20.00 -16.96
CA VAL A 373 -15.19 -20.93 -18.11
C VAL A 373 -13.78 -21.24 -18.63
N TYR A 374 -12.85 -20.27 -18.56
CA TYR A 374 -11.44 -20.44 -18.90
C TYR A 374 -10.72 -21.52 -18.07
N ALA A 375 -11.24 -21.93 -16.91
CA ALA A 375 -10.71 -23.06 -16.14
C ALA A 375 -10.94 -24.42 -16.82
N VAL A 376 -11.82 -24.51 -17.83
CA VAL A 376 -12.01 -25.75 -18.61
C VAL A 376 -10.83 -26.05 -19.52
N PRO A 377 -10.39 -25.12 -20.41
CA PRO A 377 -9.17 -25.35 -21.17
C PRO A 377 -7.93 -25.27 -20.29
N ALA A 378 -7.93 -24.40 -19.27
CA ALA A 378 -6.89 -24.21 -18.25
C ALA A 378 -5.47 -24.30 -18.81
N TRP A 379 -5.16 -23.51 -19.84
CA TRP A 379 -3.88 -23.62 -20.54
C TRP A 379 -3.36 -22.27 -21.00
N ALA A 380 -2.07 -22.04 -20.76
CA ALA A 380 -1.29 -20.98 -21.37
C ALA A 380 0.19 -21.40 -21.43
N PRO A 381 1.01 -20.81 -22.32
CA PRO A 381 2.46 -21.01 -22.26
C PRO A 381 2.98 -20.51 -20.90
N VAL A 382 3.61 -21.42 -20.16
CA VAL A 382 4.06 -21.19 -18.77
C VAL A 382 4.98 -19.98 -18.70
N GLY A 383 4.66 -19.04 -17.81
CA GLY A 383 5.48 -17.85 -17.58
C GLY A 383 5.35 -16.76 -18.64
N GLN A 384 4.43 -16.86 -19.60
CA GLN A 384 4.34 -15.93 -20.73
C GLN A 384 2.95 -15.33 -20.94
N GLN A 385 1.88 -16.11 -20.72
CA GLN A 385 0.50 -15.64 -20.87
C GLN A 385 -0.36 -16.11 -19.70
N TYR A 386 -1.43 -15.37 -19.48
CA TYR A 386 -2.44 -15.64 -18.47
C TYR A 386 -3.43 -16.69 -19.00
N ALA A 387 -3.71 -17.75 -18.24
CA ALA A 387 -4.64 -18.80 -18.67
C ALA A 387 -6.10 -18.32 -18.67
N GLU A 388 -6.45 -17.37 -17.81
CA GLU A 388 -7.77 -16.74 -17.81
C GLU A 388 -8.02 -15.81 -19.02
N TRP A 389 -6.96 -15.49 -19.77
CA TRP A 389 -7.03 -14.76 -21.05
C TRP A 389 -7.20 -15.70 -22.26
N TYR A 390 -7.49 -16.99 -22.04
CA TYR A 390 -7.53 -18.01 -23.09
C TYR A 390 -8.29 -17.57 -24.35
N TRP A 391 -9.51 -17.05 -24.20
CA TRP A 391 -10.34 -16.66 -25.35
C TRP A 391 -9.72 -15.53 -26.19
N GLN A 392 -9.07 -14.57 -25.53
CA GLN A 392 -8.37 -13.48 -26.19
C GLN A 392 -7.08 -13.94 -26.84
N ASN A 393 -6.29 -14.76 -26.14
CA ASN A 393 -5.03 -15.31 -26.67
C ASN A 393 -5.28 -16.28 -27.84
N GLN A 394 -6.46 -16.90 -27.88
CA GLN A 394 -6.92 -17.71 -29.03
C GLN A 394 -7.18 -16.86 -30.28
N GLN A 395 -7.27 -15.52 -30.19
CA GLN A 395 -7.51 -14.67 -31.37
C GLN A 395 -6.25 -14.41 -32.21
N ASP A 396 -5.05 -14.73 -31.71
CA ASP A 396 -3.79 -14.52 -32.44
C ASP A 396 -3.42 -15.75 -33.27
N PRO A 397 -3.49 -15.72 -34.63
CA PRO A 397 -3.15 -16.87 -35.47
C PRO A 397 -1.69 -17.33 -35.34
N ASN A 398 -0.80 -16.48 -34.84
CA ASN A 398 0.60 -16.81 -34.57
C ASN A 398 0.83 -17.19 -33.09
N GLY A 399 -0.21 -17.12 -32.26
CA GLY A 399 -0.15 -17.35 -30.83
C GLY A 399 -0.15 -18.84 -30.47
N ALA A 400 0.54 -19.16 -29.37
CA ALA A 400 0.60 -20.53 -28.87
C ALA A 400 -0.77 -21.08 -28.43
N THR A 401 -1.64 -20.21 -27.88
CA THR A 401 -3.01 -20.59 -27.48
C THR A 401 -3.87 -20.95 -28.69
N TYR A 402 -3.76 -20.22 -29.80
CA TYR A 402 -4.43 -20.56 -31.06
C TYR A 402 -3.99 -21.92 -31.61
N ALA A 403 -2.67 -22.18 -31.61
CA ALA A 403 -2.11 -23.46 -32.07
C ALA A 403 -2.53 -24.63 -31.18
N TYR A 404 -2.42 -24.47 -29.86
CA TYR A 404 -2.85 -25.47 -28.88
C TYR A 404 -4.36 -25.77 -29.02
N HIS A 405 -5.19 -24.74 -29.17
CA HIS A 405 -6.63 -24.94 -29.32
C HIS A 405 -6.96 -25.72 -30.60
N ARG A 406 -6.32 -25.37 -31.72
CA ARG A 406 -6.50 -26.09 -32.99
C ARG A 406 -6.11 -27.56 -32.87
N GLU A 407 -4.97 -27.85 -32.25
CA GLU A 407 -4.48 -29.21 -32.08
C GLU A 407 -5.37 -30.03 -31.13
N LYS A 408 -5.79 -29.43 -30.01
CA LYS A 408 -6.48 -30.14 -28.93
C LYS A 408 -7.98 -30.30 -29.16
N TYR A 409 -8.63 -29.26 -29.70
CA TYR A 409 -10.09 -29.17 -29.81
C TYR A 409 -10.58 -29.08 -31.27
N GLY A 410 -9.72 -28.60 -32.18
CA GLY A 410 -10.06 -28.42 -33.60
C GLY A 410 -10.64 -27.04 -33.92
N GLU A 411 -10.65 -26.68 -35.20
CA GLU A 411 -11.03 -25.32 -35.67
C GLU A 411 -12.53 -25.01 -35.53
N ASN A 412 -13.36 -26.06 -35.40
CA ASN A 412 -14.81 -25.93 -35.24
C ASN A 412 -15.26 -25.84 -33.79
N PHE A 413 -14.37 -26.15 -32.84
CA PHE A 413 -14.65 -25.98 -31.42
C PHE A 413 -14.43 -24.51 -31.08
N VAL A 414 -15.43 -23.85 -30.51
CA VAL A 414 -15.35 -22.43 -30.16
C VAL A 414 -15.36 -22.25 -28.66
N TYR A 415 -14.94 -21.08 -28.17
CA TYR A 415 -14.77 -20.86 -26.74
C TYR A 415 -16.02 -21.17 -25.91
N ASP A 416 -17.21 -20.78 -26.40
CA ASP A 416 -18.47 -21.01 -25.69
C ASP A 416 -18.86 -22.50 -25.59
N ASP A 417 -18.24 -23.40 -26.37
CA ASP A 417 -18.43 -24.85 -26.21
C ASP A 417 -17.83 -25.37 -24.89
N PHE A 418 -16.98 -24.58 -24.22
CA PHE A 418 -16.50 -24.89 -22.87
C PHE A 418 -17.53 -24.60 -21.77
N ILE A 419 -18.53 -23.75 -22.01
CA ILE A 419 -19.55 -23.39 -20.99
C ILE A 419 -20.23 -24.63 -20.38
N PRO A 420 -20.77 -25.59 -21.16
CA PRO A 420 -21.38 -26.80 -20.58
C PRO A 420 -20.38 -27.72 -19.87
N MET A 421 -19.08 -27.57 -20.10
CA MET A 421 -18.01 -28.34 -19.44
C MET A 421 -17.59 -27.73 -18.10
N PHE A 422 -17.88 -26.44 -17.88
CA PHE A 422 -17.70 -25.79 -16.58
C PHE A 422 -18.81 -26.28 -15.63
N THR A 423 -18.53 -27.35 -14.89
CA THR A 423 -19.56 -28.07 -14.12
C THR A 423 -19.60 -27.73 -12.64
N ALA A 424 -18.51 -27.21 -12.06
CA ALA A 424 -18.41 -26.99 -10.61
C ALA A 424 -18.78 -28.25 -9.77
N ALA A 425 -18.59 -29.46 -10.32
CA ALA A 425 -19.13 -30.70 -9.75
C ALA A 425 -18.54 -31.07 -8.38
N LYS A 426 -17.32 -30.60 -8.09
CA LYS A 426 -16.60 -30.77 -6.81
C LYS A 426 -16.44 -29.46 -6.04
N PHE A 427 -17.07 -28.36 -6.49
CA PHE A 427 -17.07 -27.11 -5.76
C PHE A 427 -17.83 -27.28 -4.44
N ASP A 428 -17.07 -27.22 -3.35
CA ASP A 428 -17.56 -27.14 -1.99
C ASP A 428 -17.05 -25.84 -1.35
N PRO A 429 -17.93 -24.86 -1.08
CA PRO A 429 -17.53 -23.60 -0.49
C PRO A 429 -16.91 -23.79 0.90
N ARG A 430 -17.28 -24.85 1.64
CA ARG A 430 -16.68 -25.11 2.96
C ARG A 430 -15.20 -25.46 2.83
N THR A 431 -14.85 -26.38 1.95
CA THR A 431 -13.46 -26.78 1.72
C THR A 431 -12.59 -25.62 1.25
N TRP A 432 -13.13 -24.73 0.39
CA TRP A 432 -12.41 -23.51 -0.02
C TRP A 432 -12.15 -22.58 1.16
N LEU A 433 -13.18 -22.29 1.98
CA LEU A 433 -13.05 -21.40 3.14
C LEU A 433 -12.12 -21.96 4.21
N ASP A 434 -12.14 -23.27 4.45
CA ASP A 434 -11.20 -23.92 5.37
C ASP A 434 -9.75 -23.77 4.87
N LEU A 435 -9.50 -23.89 3.57
CA LEU A 435 -8.16 -23.65 3.00
C LEU A 435 -7.73 -22.18 3.15
N ILE A 436 -8.62 -21.24 2.84
CA ILE A 436 -8.33 -19.79 2.95
C ILE A 436 -7.98 -19.44 4.40
N ALA A 437 -8.77 -19.93 5.36
CA ALA A 437 -8.51 -19.72 6.78
C ALA A 437 -7.22 -20.44 7.23
N ASP A 438 -6.97 -21.66 6.76
CA ASP A 438 -5.74 -22.40 7.08
C ASP A 438 -4.49 -21.71 6.54
N ALA A 439 -4.59 -21.02 5.40
CA ALA A 439 -3.52 -20.20 4.84
C ALA A 439 -3.20 -18.97 5.69
N GLY A 440 -4.09 -18.59 6.62
CA GLY A 440 -3.99 -17.38 7.42
C GLY A 440 -4.50 -16.13 6.69
N ALA A 441 -5.26 -16.25 5.61
CA ALA A 441 -5.85 -15.07 5.00
C ALA A 441 -6.98 -14.51 5.88
N GLU A 442 -7.14 -13.19 5.89
CA GLU A 442 -8.19 -12.47 6.63
C GLU A 442 -9.35 -12.04 5.72
N TYR A 443 -9.14 -12.14 4.40
CA TYR A 443 -10.14 -11.85 3.38
C TYR A 443 -9.90 -12.66 2.11
N TYR A 444 -10.92 -12.74 1.26
CA TYR A 444 -10.78 -13.31 -0.08
C TYR A 444 -11.51 -12.47 -1.12
N VAL A 445 -11.10 -12.57 -2.38
CA VAL A 445 -11.72 -11.90 -3.52
C VAL A 445 -11.98 -12.93 -4.60
N LEU A 446 -13.25 -13.17 -4.97
CA LEU A 446 -13.63 -14.08 -6.06
C LEU A 446 -13.94 -13.28 -7.33
N THR A 447 -13.47 -13.73 -8.49
CA THR A 447 -13.93 -13.22 -9.79
C THR A 447 -15.42 -13.43 -9.95
N SER A 448 -16.23 -12.38 -9.75
CA SER A 448 -17.67 -12.46 -10.00
C SER A 448 -17.95 -12.60 -11.50
N LYS A 449 -17.23 -11.81 -12.31
CA LYS A 449 -17.20 -11.83 -13.77
C LYS A 449 -15.82 -11.39 -14.24
N HIS A 450 -15.20 -12.17 -15.12
CA HIS A 450 -13.93 -11.84 -15.76
C HIS A 450 -14.15 -11.27 -17.18
N HIS A 451 -13.08 -11.04 -17.94
CA HIS A 451 -13.15 -10.42 -19.27
C HIS A 451 -13.94 -11.21 -20.33
N ASP A 452 -14.15 -12.52 -20.11
CA ASP A 452 -14.99 -13.40 -20.94
C ASP A 452 -16.51 -13.14 -20.77
N GLY A 453 -16.86 -12.34 -19.77
CA GLY A 453 -18.22 -11.89 -19.48
C GLY A 453 -19.13 -12.93 -18.85
N PHE A 454 -18.59 -14.07 -18.39
CA PHE A 454 -19.39 -15.10 -17.75
C PHE A 454 -19.59 -14.78 -16.26
N ALA A 455 -20.83 -14.51 -15.86
CA ALA A 455 -21.16 -14.17 -14.48
C ALA A 455 -21.32 -15.42 -13.59
N LEU A 456 -20.75 -15.39 -12.37
CA LEU A 456 -20.83 -16.48 -11.39
C LEU A 456 -22.06 -16.42 -10.44
N TRP A 457 -23.00 -15.52 -10.71
CA TRP A 457 -24.29 -15.39 -10.02
C TRP A 457 -25.45 -15.33 -11.03
N ASP A 458 -26.70 -15.43 -10.55
CA ASP A 458 -27.88 -15.26 -11.40
C ASP A 458 -28.11 -13.77 -11.70
N THR A 459 -27.36 -13.21 -12.63
CA THR A 459 -27.56 -11.80 -13.02
C THR A 459 -28.84 -11.65 -13.84
N GLU A 460 -29.64 -10.62 -13.56
CA GLU A 460 -30.90 -10.37 -14.28
C GLU A 460 -30.66 -9.64 -15.61
N VAL A 461 -29.44 -9.15 -15.85
CA VAL A 461 -29.12 -8.45 -17.11
C VAL A 461 -28.73 -9.39 -18.25
N SER A 462 -28.44 -10.66 -18.00
CA SER A 462 -27.93 -11.59 -19.02
C SER A 462 -28.14 -13.04 -18.63
N ASP A 463 -28.49 -13.89 -19.60
CA ASP A 463 -28.52 -15.34 -19.43
C ASP A 463 -27.11 -15.96 -19.50
N ARG A 464 -26.06 -15.17 -19.76
CA ARG A 464 -24.66 -15.64 -19.76
C ARG A 464 -24.12 -15.77 -18.33
N ASN A 465 -24.64 -16.73 -17.59
CA ASN A 465 -24.29 -16.90 -16.18
C ASN A 465 -24.30 -18.35 -15.70
N ALA A 466 -23.67 -18.60 -14.54
CA ALA A 466 -23.49 -19.91 -13.93
C ALA A 466 -24.78 -20.61 -13.48
N VAL A 467 -25.90 -19.89 -13.37
CA VAL A 467 -27.20 -20.46 -12.99
C VAL A 467 -27.96 -20.91 -14.24
N LYS A 468 -27.96 -20.10 -15.30
CA LYS A 468 -28.64 -20.39 -16.57
C LYS A 468 -27.80 -21.24 -17.53
N LEU A 469 -26.50 -21.38 -17.30
CA LEU A 469 -25.58 -22.17 -18.12
C LEU A 469 -24.60 -22.95 -17.23
N GLY A 470 -23.87 -23.90 -17.82
CA GLY A 470 -22.79 -24.64 -17.14
C GLY A 470 -23.24 -25.30 -15.81
N PRO A 471 -22.74 -24.85 -14.64
CA PRO A 471 -22.86 -25.55 -13.38
C PRO A 471 -24.27 -25.54 -12.77
N ARG A 472 -25.18 -24.69 -13.24
CA ARG A 472 -26.54 -24.52 -12.68
C ARG A 472 -26.54 -24.14 -11.19
N ARG A 473 -25.57 -23.31 -10.79
CA ARG A 473 -25.31 -22.92 -9.39
C ARG A 473 -25.01 -21.44 -9.27
N ASN A 474 -25.50 -20.83 -8.20
CA ASN A 474 -25.12 -19.45 -7.85
C ASN A 474 -23.91 -19.52 -6.93
N ILE A 475 -22.72 -19.51 -7.53
CA ILE A 475 -21.44 -19.74 -6.85
C ILE A 475 -21.20 -18.68 -5.76
N ILE A 476 -21.49 -17.41 -6.05
CA ILE A 476 -21.31 -16.32 -5.10
C ILE A 476 -22.24 -16.48 -3.89
N ALA A 477 -23.53 -16.75 -4.13
CA ALA A 477 -24.50 -16.94 -3.06
C ALA A 477 -24.09 -18.09 -2.13
N GLU A 478 -23.69 -19.23 -2.70
CA GLU A 478 -23.26 -20.41 -1.96
C GLU A 478 -21.99 -20.13 -1.13
N LEU A 479 -20.97 -19.51 -1.73
CA LEU A 479 -19.72 -19.17 -1.05
C LEU A 479 -19.94 -18.17 0.09
N PHE A 480 -20.69 -17.10 -0.16
CA PHE A 480 -20.91 -16.05 0.84
C PHE A 480 -21.84 -16.54 1.97
N ALA A 481 -22.81 -17.39 1.68
CA ALA A 481 -23.63 -18.03 2.70
C ALA A 481 -22.78 -18.95 3.60
N ALA A 482 -21.88 -19.74 3.00
CA ALA A 482 -20.93 -20.57 3.75
C ALA A 482 -19.97 -19.72 4.58
N SER A 483 -19.42 -18.63 4.04
CA SER A 483 -18.50 -17.73 4.74
C SER A 483 -19.15 -17.13 5.98
N ARG A 484 -20.35 -16.55 5.84
CA ARG A 484 -21.11 -16.02 6.98
C ARG A 484 -21.39 -17.06 8.07
N LYS A 485 -21.55 -18.33 7.69
CA LYS A 485 -21.90 -19.43 8.63
C LYS A 485 -20.68 -20.05 9.30
N HIS A 486 -19.57 -20.17 8.57
CA HIS A 486 -18.44 -21.03 8.97
C HIS A 486 -17.16 -20.27 9.26
N THR A 487 -16.99 -19.09 8.66
CA THR A 487 -15.82 -18.23 8.80
C THR A 487 -16.25 -16.75 8.91
N PRO A 488 -17.12 -16.37 9.85
CA PRO A 488 -17.65 -15.00 9.95
C PRO A 488 -16.59 -13.93 10.23
N GLN A 489 -15.36 -14.34 10.57
CA GLN A 489 -14.20 -13.47 10.70
C GLN A 489 -13.57 -13.09 9.36
N LEU A 490 -13.72 -13.91 8.31
CA LEU A 490 -13.20 -13.62 6.98
C LEU A 490 -14.03 -12.52 6.32
N ARG A 491 -13.35 -11.54 5.73
CA ARG A 491 -13.98 -10.52 4.90
C ARG A 491 -14.15 -11.02 3.48
N ASN A 492 -15.27 -10.70 2.87
CA ASN A 492 -15.64 -11.26 1.57
C ASN A 492 -15.53 -10.20 0.48
N GLY A 493 -14.86 -10.51 -0.61
CA GLY A 493 -14.65 -9.59 -1.72
C GLY A 493 -15.09 -10.17 -3.04
N LEU A 494 -15.41 -9.29 -3.97
CA LEU A 494 -15.75 -9.64 -5.35
C LEU A 494 -14.90 -8.82 -6.29
N TYR A 495 -14.25 -9.51 -7.22
CA TYR A 495 -13.64 -8.90 -8.38
C TYR A 495 -14.69 -8.71 -9.46
N PHE A 496 -14.61 -7.60 -10.20
CA PHE A 496 -15.47 -7.35 -11.35
C PHE A 496 -14.68 -6.74 -12.50
N SER A 497 -14.71 -7.39 -13.65
CA SER A 497 -14.15 -6.83 -14.87
C SER A 497 -15.09 -5.79 -15.49
N LEU A 498 -14.61 -4.55 -15.58
CA LEU A 498 -15.34 -3.47 -16.27
C LEU A 498 -15.46 -3.75 -17.79
N PRO A 499 -14.41 -4.15 -18.52
CA PRO A 499 -14.55 -4.55 -19.91
C PRO A 499 -15.06 -5.98 -20.07
N GLU A 500 -15.71 -6.22 -21.20
CA GLU A 500 -16.11 -7.53 -21.68
C GLU A 500 -15.72 -7.66 -23.14
N TRP A 501 -14.68 -8.44 -23.44
CA TRP A 501 -13.96 -8.37 -24.72
C TRP A 501 -14.77 -8.86 -25.93
N PHE A 502 -15.76 -9.71 -25.69
CA PHE A 502 -16.56 -10.32 -26.75
C PHE A 502 -18.05 -9.96 -26.65
N ASN A 503 -18.40 -8.96 -25.84
CA ASN A 503 -19.76 -8.46 -25.79
C ASN A 503 -20.03 -7.56 -27.01
N PRO A 504 -21.02 -7.88 -27.86
CA PRO A 504 -21.34 -7.09 -29.05
C PRO A 504 -21.79 -5.64 -28.77
N ASP A 505 -22.38 -5.39 -27.60
CA ASP A 505 -22.89 -4.08 -27.20
C ASP A 505 -21.84 -3.22 -26.49
N ASN A 506 -20.65 -3.75 -26.18
CA ASN A 506 -19.56 -2.98 -25.57
C ASN A 506 -18.77 -2.21 -26.65
N PRO A 507 -18.94 -0.88 -26.78
CA PRO A 507 -18.40 -0.13 -27.91
C PRO A 507 -16.90 0.24 -27.76
N TRP A 508 -16.24 -0.10 -26.65
CA TRP A 508 -14.87 0.35 -26.37
C TRP A 508 -13.83 -0.76 -26.52
N MET A 509 -14.01 -1.85 -25.79
CA MET A 509 -13.09 -2.98 -25.78
C MET A 509 -13.76 -4.29 -26.19
N GLY A 510 -15.05 -4.24 -26.53
CA GLY A 510 -15.83 -5.40 -26.95
C GLY A 510 -16.01 -5.46 -28.46
N HIS A 511 -16.27 -6.66 -28.94
CA HIS A 511 -16.78 -6.89 -30.29
C HIS A 511 -17.54 -8.21 -30.35
N ALA A 512 -18.44 -8.35 -31.34
CA ALA A 512 -19.09 -9.64 -31.56
C ALA A 512 -18.05 -10.75 -31.82
N PRO A 513 -18.21 -11.95 -31.24
CA PRO A 513 -17.24 -13.01 -31.40
C PRO A 513 -17.24 -13.56 -32.83
N ARG A 514 -16.07 -13.98 -33.28
CA ARG A 514 -15.86 -14.66 -34.57
C ARG A 514 -15.01 -15.89 -34.34
N ASN A 515 -15.18 -16.88 -35.20
CA ASN A 515 -14.32 -18.06 -35.20
C ASN A 515 -12.89 -17.61 -35.58
N PRO A 516 -11.86 -17.83 -34.75
CA PRO A 516 -10.50 -17.37 -35.02
C PRO A 516 -9.86 -17.98 -36.27
N TYR A 517 -10.35 -19.15 -36.71
CA TYR A 517 -9.80 -19.91 -37.84
C TYR A 517 -10.49 -19.57 -39.16
N THR A 518 -11.82 -19.40 -39.14
CA THR A 518 -12.63 -19.20 -40.35
C THR A 518 -13.15 -17.78 -40.54
N GLY A 519 -13.12 -16.95 -39.48
CA GLY A 519 -13.71 -15.60 -39.47
C GLY A 519 -15.24 -15.57 -39.43
N ALA A 520 -15.90 -16.74 -39.40
CA ALA A 520 -17.35 -16.85 -39.34
C ALA A 520 -17.91 -16.19 -38.07
N PRO A 521 -19.07 -15.49 -38.14
CA PRO A 521 -19.71 -14.94 -36.96
C PRO A 521 -20.12 -16.05 -35.99
N LEU A 522 -19.92 -15.82 -34.69
CA LEU A 522 -20.34 -16.73 -33.63
C LEU A 522 -21.40 -16.08 -32.75
N PRO A 523 -22.32 -16.88 -32.16
CA PRO A 523 -23.19 -16.36 -31.11
C PRO A 523 -22.36 -16.02 -29.87
N TYR A 524 -22.80 -14.99 -29.14
CA TYR A 524 -22.37 -14.78 -27.76
C TYR A 524 -23.40 -15.46 -26.85
N THR A 525 -23.08 -16.63 -26.30
CA THR A 525 -24.09 -17.48 -25.64
C THR A 525 -24.64 -16.82 -24.38
N GLY A 526 -25.96 -16.80 -24.24
CA GLY A 526 -26.67 -16.17 -23.12
C GLY A 526 -26.82 -14.64 -23.20
N TYR A 527 -26.32 -14.03 -24.29
CA TYR A 527 -26.39 -12.59 -24.52
C TYR A 527 -27.80 -12.10 -24.84
N THR A 528 -28.15 -10.92 -24.30
CA THR A 528 -29.33 -10.14 -24.69
C THR A 528 -28.90 -8.84 -25.34
N ALA A 529 -29.31 -8.61 -26.60
CA ALA A 529 -28.86 -7.48 -27.41
C ALA A 529 -29.58 -6.16 -27.14
N GLY A 530 -28.96 -5.06 -27.58
CA GLY A 530 -29.58 -3.73 -27.69
C GLY A 530 -29.51 -2.91 -26.40
N LYS A 531 -28.54 -3.19 -25.55
CA LYS A 531 -28.33 -2.50 -24.26
C LYS A 531 -27.26 -1.44 -24.37
N ASP A 532 -27.39 -0.34 -23.62
CA ASP A 532 -26.23 0.47 -23.31
C ASP A 532 -25.32 -0.34 -22.37
N PHE A 533 -24.12 -0.70 -22.83
CA PHE A 533 -23.23 -1.57 -22.06
C PHE A 533 -22.91 -1.03 -20.67
N VAL A 534 -22.85 0.29 -20.46
CA VAL A 534 -22.56 0.86 -19.13
C VAL A 534 -23.83 0.96 -18.30
N ARG A 535 -24.87 1.60 -18.86
CA ARG A 535 -26.08 2.00 -18.12
C ARG A 535 -27.05 0.84 -17.88
N ASP A 536 -27.17 -0.07 -18.83
CA ASP A 536 -28.17 -1.14 -18.80
C ASP A 536 -27.58 -2.53 -18.54
N TYR A 537 -26.24 -2.64 -18.44
CA TYR A 537 -25.53 -3.92 -18.26
C TYR A 537 -24.44 -3.87 -17.18
N GLN A 538 -23.34 -3.17 -17.39
CA GLN A 538 -22.18 -3.15 -16.49
C GLN A 538 -22.52 -2.58 -15.10
N ALA A 539 -23.10 -1.39 -15.01
CA ALA A 539 -23.41 -0.76 -13.73
C ALA A 539 -24.52 -1.51 -12.97
N PRO A 540 -25.64 -1.94 -13.61
CA PRO A 540 -26.62 -2.79 -12.96
C PRO A 540 -26.06 -4.10 -12.41
N GLN A 541 -25.12 -4.77 -13.10
CA GLN A 541 -24.44 -5.96 -12.56
C GLN A 541 -23.72 -5.66 -11.24
N VAL A 542 -22.96 -4.57 -11.17
CA VAL A 542 -22.26 -4.24 -9.92
C VAL A 542 -23.25 -3.87 -8.81
N LEU A 543 -24.36 -3.21 -9.13
CA LEU A 543 -25.43 -2.91 -8.18
C LEU A 543 -26.15 -4.18 -7.67
N GLU A 544 -26.34 -5.20 -8.51
CA GLU A 544 -26.80 -6.53 -8.08
C GLU A 544 -25.81 -7.11 -7.05
N LEU A 545 -24.51 -7.11 -7.36
CA LEU A 545 -23.49 -7.63 -6.44
C LEU A 545 -23.52 -6.92 -5.08
N ILE A 546 -23.63 -5.60 -5.07
CA ILE A 546 -23.72 -4.77 -3.86
C ILE A 546 -25.00 -5.10 -3.07
N SER A 547 -26.13 -5.17 -3.75
CA SER A 547 -27.44 -5.28 -3.10
C SER A 547 -27.71 -6.69 -2.57
N GLU A 548 -27.31 -7.73 -3.32
CA GLU A 548 -27.56 -9.14 -3.01
C GLU A 548 -26.51 -9.76 -2.10
N PHE A 549 -25.22 -9.45 -2.33
CA PHE A 549 -24.13 -10.16 -1.65
C PHE A 549 -23.44 -9.34 -0.57
N ASP A 550 -23.59 -8.01 -0.60
CA ASP A 550 -23.01 -7.08 0.38
C ASP A 550 -21.50 -7.33 0.63
N PRO A 551 -20.65 -7.26 -0.42
CA PRO A 551 -19.22 -7.48 -0.27
C PRO A 551 -18.57 -6.44 0.66
N ASP A 552 -17.41 -6.80 1.22
CA ASP A 552 -16.52 -5.92 1.97
C ASP A 552 -15.46 -5.29 1.05
N VAL A 553 -15.11 -5.95 -0.06
CA VAL A 553 -14.19 -5.47 -1.10
C VAL A 553 -14.86 -5.53 -2.47
N LEU A 554 -14.83 -4.42 -3.21
CA LEU A 554 -15.03 -4.41 -4.67
C LEU A 554 -13.69 -4.22 -5.37
N TRP A 555 -13.23 -5.23 -6.08
CA TRP A 555 -11.96 -5.21 -6.79
C TRP A 555 -12.21 -5.07 -8.29
N PHE A 556 -12.18 -3.85 -8.82
CA PHE A 556 -12.38 -3.60 -10.25
C PHE A 556 -11.14 -3.93 -11.06
N ASP A 557 -11.29 -4.07 -12.38
CA ASP A 557 -10.13 -4.27 -13.24
C ASP A 557 -10.23 -3.53 -14.58
N ILE A 558 -9.05 -3.22 -15.12
CA ILE A 558 -8.75 -2.47 -16.34
C ILE A 558 -9.18 -0.99 -16.30
N GLY A 559 -10.37 -0.68 -15.78
CA GLY A 559 -10.95 0.66 -15.90
C GLY A 559 -11.68 0.84 -17.24
N GLY A 560 -11.51 2.01 -17.86
CA GLY A 560 -12.20 2.37 -19.10
C GLY A 560 -13.55 3.04 -18.85
N VAL A 561 -14.48 2.96 -19.80
CA VAL A 561 -15.78 3.63 -19.66
C VAL A 561 -16.66 2.91 -18.65
N ASN A 562 -17.25 3.69 -17.75
CA ASN A 562 -17.87 3.21 -16.54
C ASN A 562 -18.96 4.18 -16.02
N ASP A 563 -19.70 3.72 -15.01
CA ASP A 563 -20.53 4.56 -14.14
C ASP A 563 -20.13 4.40 -12.65
N SER A 564 -18.84 4.17 -12.40
CA SER A 564 -18.33 3.82 -11.07
C SER A 564 -18.62 4.89 -10.02
N ARG A 565 -18.72 6.17 -10.40
CA ARG A 565 -19.10 7.24 -9.45
C ARG A 565 -20.49 6.99 -8.85
N ALA A 566 -21.46 6.57 -9.66
CA ALA A 566 -22.81 6.26 -9.18
C ALA A 566 -22.84 4.96 -8.38
N VAL A 567 -22.17 3.92 -8.88
CA VAL A 567 -22.10 2.61 -8.23
C VAL A 567 -21.42 2.68 -6.85
N LEU A 568 -20.28 3.36 -6.75
CA LEU A 568 -19.56 3.54 -5.49
C LEU A 568 -20.32 4.42 -4.49
N THR A 569 -21.08 5.40 -4.99
CA THR A 569 -21.99 6.18 -4.14
C THR A 569 -23.01 5.28 -3.44
N GLU A 570 -23.64 4.36 -4.17
CA GLU A 570 -24.56 3.38 -3.58
C GLU A 570 -23.83 2.44 -2.62
N TYR A 571 -22.66 1.92 -3.02
CA TYR A 571 -21.87 1.00 -2.20
C TYR A 571 -21.54 1.59 -0.82
N PHE A 572 -20.98 2.80 -0.80
CA PHE A 572 -20.57 3.45 0.45
C PHE A 572 -21.78 3.89 1.28
N ASN A 573 -22.82 4.45 0.65
CA ASN A 573 -24.01 4.88 1.38
C ASN A 573 -24.78 3.68 1.97
N ARG A 574 -24.89 2.56 1.25
CA ARG A 574 -25.49 1.32 1.76
C ARG A 574 -24.67 0.72 2.90
N ALA A 575 -23.34 0.77 2.83
CA ALA A 575 -22.44 0.36 3.89
C ALA A 575 -22.63 1.17 5.18
N LYS A 576 -22.64 2.50 5.08
CA LYS A 576 -22.70 3.37 6.25
C LYS A 576 -24.11 3.59 6.82
N ASN A 577 -25.16 3.57 6.00
CA ASN A 577 -26.53 3.96 6.42
C ASN A 577 -27.37 2.79 6.97
N ARG A 578 -26.83 1.57 7.03
CA ARG A 578 -27.50 0.42 7.63
C ARG A 578 -27.56 0.52 9.17
N LYS A 579 -28.40 -0.30 9.80
CA LYS A 579 -28.57 -0.34 11.28
C LYS A 579 -27.27 -0.57 12.05
N ARG A 580 -26.39 -1.42 11.53
CA ARG A 580 -25.02 -1.62 12.05
C ARG A 580 -24.02 -1.28 10.95
N PRO A 581 -23.60 -0.01 10.84
CA PRO A 581 -22.68 0.45 9.80
C PRO A 581 -21.45 -0.44 9.69
N LYS A 582 -20.96 -0.66 8.49
CA LYS A 582 -19.67 -1.33 8.25
C LYS A 582 -18.84 -0.48 7.29
N ASP A 583 -17.52 -0.60 7.38
CA ASP A 583 -16.65 -0.05 6.36
C ASP A 583 -16.41 -1.05 5.25
N VAL A 584 -16.37 -0.56 4.02
CA VAL A 584 -16.09 -1.32 2.81
C VAL A 584 -14.89 -0.72 2.09
N THR A 585 -14.39 -1.35 1.02
CA THR A 585 -13.29 -0.78 0.24
C THR A 585 -13.29 -1.15 -1.24
N TYR A 586 -12.54 -0.38 -2.05
CA TYR A 586 -12.32 -0.64 -3.47
C TYR A 586 -10.94 -0.20 -3.97
N ASN A 587 -10.47 -0.81 -5.07
CA ASN A 587 -9.14 -0.55 -5.63
C ASN A 587 -9.08 0.59 -6.67
N ASP A 588 -7.88 0.90 -7.16
CA ASP A 588 -7.54 1.93 -8.15
C ASP A 588 -7.92 1.65 -9.60
N ARG A 589 -8.82 0.68 -9.84
CA ARG A 589 -9.17 0.21 -11.18
C ARG A 589 -10.62 0.44 -11.56
N GLY A 590 -11.32 1.28 -10.80
CA GLY A 590 -12.72 1.67 -11.07
C GLY A 590 -12.92 2.57 -12.29
N GLY A 591 -11.85 2.97 -13.00
CA GLY A 591 -11.95 3.89 -14.16
C GLY A 591 -12.27 5.35 -13.78
N ILE A 592 -12.03 5.72 -12.52
CA ILE A 592 -12.13 7.09 -12.00
C ILE A 592 -10.85 7.43 -11.23
N PRO A 593 -10.54 8.72 -10.99
CA PRO A 593 -9.31 9.11 -10.29
C PRO A 593 -9.25 8.64 -8.84
N ASP A 594 -10.41 8.58 -8.17
CA ASP A 594 -10.53 8.19 -6.76
C ASP A 594 -10.29 6.68 -6.54
N HIS A 595 -9.73 6.34 -5.38
CA HIS A 595 -9.50 4.96 -4.91
C HIS A 595 -9.06 4.89 -3.45
N ASP A 596 -9.34 3.77 -2.78
CA ASP A 596 -8.89 3.55 -1.40
C ASP A 596 -7.44 3.05 -1.31
N PHE A 597 -7.01 2.26 -2.30
CA PHE A 597 -5.68 1.67 -2.36
C PHE A 597 -5.25 1.36 -3.80
N THR A 598 -3.93 1.39 -4.06
CA THR A 598 -3.35 1.07 -5.37
C THR A 598 -2.99 -0.41 -5.51
N THR A 599 -2.92 -0.93 -6.74
CA THR A 599 -2.73 -2.37 -7.00
C THR A 599 -1.56 -2.72 -7.93
N PRO A 600 -0.31 -2.67 -7.44
CA PRO A 600 0.85 -3.17 -8.20
C PRO A 600 0.77 -4.68 -8.44
N GLU A 601 0.62 -5.09 -9.70
CA GLU A 601 0.63 -6.51 -10.09
C GLU A 601 2.05 -7.07 -10.23
N TYR A 602 2.28 -8.27 -9.68
CA TYR A 602 3.55 -9.01 -9.75
C TYR A 602 4.78 -8.21 -9.29
N THR A 603 4.57 -7.09 -8.58
CA THR A 603 5.62 -6.16 -8.19
C THR A 603 5.40 -5.64 -6.79
N THR A 604 6.48 -5.19 -6.17
CA THR A 604 6.52 -4.56 -4.85
C THR A 604 7.25 -3.24 -4.96
N TYR A 605 6.99 -2.32 -4.05
CA TYR A 605 7.78 -1.09 -4.00
C TYR A 605 9.18 -1.33 -3.42
N PRO A 606 10.18 -0.51 -3.81
CA PRO A 606 11.53 -0.60 -3.24
C PRO A 606 11.60 -0.06 -1.80
N ASN A 607 10.69 0.84 -1.42
CA ASN A 607 10.65 1.51 -0.13
C ASN A 607 9.22 1.56 0.42
N THR A 608 9.06 2.07 1.64
CA THR A 608 7.76 2.36 2.26
C THR A 608 6.91 3.27 1.37
N VAL A 609 5.65 2.89 1.14
CA VAL A 609 4.62 3.76 0.56
C VAL A 609 3.60 4.07 1.64
N VAL A 610 3.41 5.35 1.96
CA VAL A 610 2.51 5.78 3.05
C VAL A 610 1.04 5.59 2.66
N ALA A 611 0.69 5.86 1.41
CA ALA A 611 -0.63 5.53 0.88
C ALA A 611 -0.83 4.01 0.89
N LYS A 612 -2.07 3.56 1.12
CA LYS A 612 -2.35 2.12 1.18
C LYS A 612 -2.26 1.52 -0.22
N TRP A 613 -1.70 0.32 -0.30
CA TRP A 613 -1.57 -0.44 -1.54
C TRP A 613 -1.70 -1.94 -1.26
N GLU A 614 -1.98 -2.71 -2.30
CA GLU A 614 -2.12 -4.16 -2.28
C GLU A 614 -1.41 -4.75 -3.50
N ALA A 615 -0.38 -5.57 -3.28
CA ALA A 615 0.22 -6.34 -4.37
C ALA A 615 -0.61 -7.59 -4.65
N SER A 616 -0.86 -7.87 -5.92
CA SER A 616 -1.51 -9.11 -6.38
C SER A 616 -0.62 -9.90 -7.33
N ARG A 617 -0.72 -11.24 -7.26
CA ARG A 617 -0.11 -12.18 -8.23
C ARG A 617 -0.65 -13.59 -8.04
N GLY A 618 -0.47 -14.43 -9.06
CA GLY A 618 -0.62 -15.88 -8.98
C GLY A 618 0.34 -16.54 -8.01
N LEU A 619 -0.13 -17.63 -7.38
CA LEU A 619 0.75 -18.70 -6.91
C LEU A 619 1.41 -19.42 -8.11
N ASP A 620 0.70 -19.49 -9.24
CA ASP A 620 1.31 -19.79 -10.54
C ASP A 620 2.37 -18.71 -10.87
N PRO A 621 3.47 -19.05 -11.56
CA PRO A 621 4.52 -18.09 -11.85
C PRO A 621 4.06 -16.86 -12.65
N PHE A 622 2.99 -16.96 -13.45
CA PHE A 622 2.53 -15.86 -14.29
C PHE A 622 1.04 -15.92 -14.68
N SER A 623 0.21 -16.75 -14.06
CA SER A 623 -1.22 -16.86 -14.36
C SER A 623 -2.06 -16.65 -13.11
N TYR A 624 -3.28 -16.12 -13.24
CA TYR A 624 -4.26 -16.16 -12.16
C TYR A 624 -5.16 -17.39 -12.31
N GLY A 625 -5.76 -17.57 -13.49
CA GLY A 625 -6.52 -18.78 -13.80
C GLY A 625 -5.64 -20.03 -13.74
N TYR A 626 -6.24 -21.18 -13.42
CA TYR A 626 -5.53 -22.46 -13.40
C TYR A 626 -4.84 -22.73 -14.75
N ASN A 627 -3.55 -23.06 -14.71
CA ASN A 627 -2.79 -23.47 -15.88
C ASN A 627 -2.26 -24.89 -15.70
N ARG A 628 -2.89 -25.87 -16.35
CA ARG A 628 -2.48 -27.28 -16.29
C ARG A 628 -1.12 -27.56 -16.93
N ALA A 629 -0.59 -26.62 -17.72
CA ALA A 629 0.75 -26.72 -18.28
C ALA A 629 1.85 -26.36 -17.27
N THR A 630 1.50 -25.68 -16.16
CA THR A 630 2.46 -25.31 -15.12
C THR A 630 2.80 -26.56 -14.29
N PRO A 631 4.07 -27.00 -14.27
CA PRO A 631 4.47 -28.10 -13.42
C PRO A 631 4.50 -27.66 -11.94
N ASP A 632 4.25 -28.61 -11.03
CA ASP A 632 4.16 -28.36 -9.58
C ASP A 632 5.37 -27.58 -9.01
N ASP A 633 6.57 -27.83 -9.51
CA ASP A 633 7.82 -27.20 -9.04
C ASP A 633 7.99 -25.74 -9.47
N ARG A 634 7.08 -25.20 -10.28
CA ARG A 634 7.09 -23.80 -10.73
C ARG A 634 6.13 -22.90 -9.96
N TYR A 635 5.23 -23.46 -9.15
CA TYR A 635 4.40 -22.68 -8.25
C TYR A 635 5.24 -22.05 -7.16
N MET A 636 4.81 -20.88 -6.66
CA MET A 636 5.42 -20.27 -5.48
C MET A 636 5.41 -21.26 -4.32
N THR A 637 6.59 -21.46 -3.75
CA THR A 637 6.77 -22.21 -2.52
C THR A 637 6.24 -21.42 -1.32
N ALA A 638 5.98 -22.11 -0.22
CA ALA A 638 5.61 -21.45 1.04
C ALA A 638 6.68 -20.45 1.54
N GLU A 639 7.96 -20.70 1.24
CA GLU A 639 9.06 -19.78 1.57
C GLU A 639 8.92 -18.45 0.80
N GLU A 640 8.65 -18.53 -0.49
CA GLU A 640 8.42 -17.35 -1.32
C GLU A 640 7.16 -16.61 -0.88
N VAL A 641 6.07 -17.31 -0.59
CA VAL A 641 4.83 -16.70 -0.07
C VAL A 641 5.11 -15.92 1.22
N VAL A 642 5.78 -16.52 2.20
CA VAL A 642 6.11 -15.88 3.48
C VAL A 642 7.03 -14.68 3.28
N ARG A 643 8.10 -14.82 2.51
CA ARG A 643 9.06 -13.73 2.28
C ARG A 643 8.43 -12.55 1.53
N THR A 644 7.62 -12.83 0.52
CA THR A 644 6.86 -11.81 -0.22
C THR A 644 5.88 -11.10 0.70
N LEU A 645 5.12 -11.83 1.53
CA LEU A 645 4.23 -11.22 2.51
C LEU A 645 4.97 -10.30 3.48
N VAL A 646 6.07 -10.77 4.09
CA VAL A 646 6.87 -9.98 5.05
C VAL A 646 7.42 -8.70 4.40
N ASP A 647 7.93 -8.78 3.17
CA ASP A 647 8.45 -7.62 2.43
C ASP A 647 7.34 -6.60 2.12
N ILE A 648 6.18 -7.07 1.67
CA ILE A 648 5.02 -6.22 1.36
C ILE A 648 4.52 -5.52 2.63
N VAL A 649 4.33 -6.25 3.74
CA VAL A 649 3.81 -5.68 5.00
C VAL A 649 4.76 -4.65 5.58
N SER A 650 6.07 -4.88 5.54
CA SER A 650 7.05 -3.90 6.05
C SER A 650 7.05 -2.58 5.28
N LYS A 651 6.52 -2.60 4.05
CA LYS A 651 6.38 -1.45 3.15
C LYS A 651 4.94 -0.91 3.09
N ASN A 652 4.11 -1.27 4.08
CA ASN A 652 2.72 -0.85 4.27
C ASN A 652 1.67 -1.51 3.35
N GLY A 653 2.06 -2.51 2.55
CA GLY A 653 1.16 -3.16 1.61
C GLY A 653 0.29 -4.25 2.25
N ASN A 654 -0.73 -4.68 1.50
CA ASN A 654 -1.35 -6.00 1.65
C ASN A 654 -0.90 -6.92 0.51
N PHE A 655 -0.97 -8.22 0.72
CA PHE A 655 -0.68 -9.23 -0.28
C PHE A 655 -1.96 -10.03 -0.62
N LEU A 656 -2.42 -9.91 -1.86
CA LEU A 656 -3.56 -10.65 -2.39
C LEU A 656 -3.03 -11.75 -3.32
N LEU A 657 -2.82 -12.94 -2.75
CA LEU A 657 -2.25 -14.08 -3.46
C LEU A 657 -3.34 -14.89 -4.14
N ASP A 658 -3.21 -15.09 -5.43
CA ASP A 658 -4.21 -15.78 -6.23
C ASP A 658 -4.03 -17.31 -6.27
N ILE A 659 -5.17 -18.00 -6.22
CA ILE A 659 -5.33 -19.40 -6.60
C ILE A 659 -6.26 -19.52 -7.82
N GLY A 660 -5.92 -20.47 -8.70
CA GLY A 660 -6.76 -20.89 -9.81
C GLY A 660 -7.34 -22.29 -9.56
N PRO A 661 -8.64 -22.43 -9.22
CA PRO A 661 -9.32 -23.72 -9.18
C PRO A 661 -9.54 -24.29 -10.58
N ASP A 662 -9.62 -25.62 -10.69
CA ASP A 662 -9.97 -26.33 -11.94
C ASP A 662 -11.48 -26.23 -12.22
N PHE A 663 -11.93 -26.58 -13.42
CA PHE A 663 -13.32 -26.39 -13.88
C PHE A 663 -14.40 -27.08 -13.01
N ASP A 664 -14.04 -28.14 -12.29
CA ASP A 664 -14.94 -28.85 -11.39
C ASP A 664 -14.96 -28.23 -9.98
N GLY A 665 -14.11 -27.25 -9.68
CA GLY A 665 -13.99 -26.58 -8.38
C GLY A 665 -12.88 -27.14 -7.48
N THR A 666 -12.12 -28.13 -7.94
CA THR A 666 -10.95 -28.65 -7.22
C THR A 666 -9.82 -27.62 -7.23
N ILE A 667 -9.23 -27.34 -6.07
CA ILE A 667 -8.00 -26.54 -5.98
C ILE A 667 -6.81 -27.50 -6.08
N PRO A 668 -5.84 -27.28 -7.00
CA PRO A 668 -4.68 -28.15 -7.15
C PRO A 668 -3.92 -28.40 -5.84
N ASP A 669 -3.50 -29.64 -5.59
CA ASP A 669 -2.88 -30.05 -4.32
C ASP A 669 -1.60 -29.25 -4.01
N VAL A 670 -0.82 -28.88 -5.03
CA VAL A 670 0.37 -28.05 -4.87
C VAL A 670 0.05 -26.69 -4.26
N MET A 671 -1.04 -26.05 -4.71
CA MET A 671 -1.51 -24.79 -4.14
C MET A 671 -1.95 -24.98 -2.69
N GLN A 672 -2.74 -26.02 -2.43
CA GLN A 672 -3.21 -26.32 -1.08
C GLN A 672 -2.07 -26.56 -0.09
N ARG A 673 -1.05 -27.34 -0.48
CA ARG A 673 0.12 -27.64 0.37
C ARG A 673 0.89 -26.37 0.71
N HIS A 674 1.25 -25.56 -0.29
CA HIS A 674 2.04 -24.35 -0.06
C HIS A 674 1.29 -23.30 0.76
N LEU A 675 -0.02 -23.15 0.55
CA LEU A 675 -0.84 -22.27 1.38
C LEU A 675 -0.91 -22.74 2.84
N ARG A 676 -1.14 -24.03 3.09
CA ARG A 676 -1.16 -24.57 4.47
C ARG A 676 0.20 -24.46 5.16
N ASP A 677 1.30 -24.66 4.43
CA ASP A 677 2.66 -24.50 4.96
C ASP A 677 2.97 -23.04 5.32
N ALA A 678 2.56 -22.08 4.47
CA ALA A 678 2.66 -20.65 4.79
C ALA A 678 1.76 -20.27 5.98
N GLY A 679 0.55 -20.81 6.02
CA GLY A 679 -0.38 -20.61 7.13
C GLY A 679 0.13 -21.18 8.46
N ALA A 680 0.86 -22.30 8.45
CA ALA A 680 1.53 -22.83 9.63
C ALA A 680 2.59 -21.84 10.18
N TRP A 681 3.30 -21.12 9.31
CA TRP A 681 4.20 -20.05 9.72
C TRP A 681 3.43 -18.85 10.31
N LEU A 682 2.31 -18.44 9.70
CA LEU A 682 1.46 -17.35 10.18
C LEU A 682 0.79 -17.67 11.53
N LYS A 683 0.44 -18.93 11.81
CA LYS A 683 -0.06 -19.35 13.13
C LYS A 683 0.93 -19.07 14.27
N VAL A 684 2.24 -19.06 13.98
CA VAL A 684 3.30 -18.77 14.96
C VAL A 684 3.69 -17.29 14.94
N ASN A 685 3.83 -16.70 13.75
CA ASN A 685 4.45 -15.38 13.57
C ASN A 685 3.45 -14.26 13.26
N GLY A 686 2.16 -14.58 13.16
CA GLY A 686 1.12 -13.67 12.70
C GLY A 686 0.97 -12.39 13.53
N GLU A 687 1.35 -12.39 14.81
CA GLU A 687 1.32 -11.16 15.62
C GLU A 687 2.28 -10.07 15.13
N ALA A 688 3.28 -10.43 14.33
CA ALA A 688 4.21 -9.51 13.69
C ALA A 688 3.76 -9.07 12.29
N ILE A 689 2.61 -9.58 11.82
CA ILE A 689 1.99 -9.28 10.52
C ILE A 689 0.67 -8.55 10.74
N TYR A 690 -0.33 -9.20 11.32
CA TYR A 690 -1.68 -8.66 11.47
C TYR A 690 -1.74 -7.51 12.47
N GLY A 691 -2.45 -6.45 12.10
CA GLY A 691 -2.59 -5.24 12.90
C GLY A 691 -1.29 -4.46 13.15
N THR A 692 -0.20 -4.83 12.46
CA THR A 692 1.05 -4.05 12.48
C THR A 692 1.01 -2.92 11.46
N THR A 693 1.97 -2.01 11.55
CA THR A 693 2.27 -1.01 10.53
C THR A 693 3.76 -1.04 10.17
N TYR A 694 4.14 -0.35 9.10
CA TYR A 694 5.53 -0.16 8.71
C TYR A 694 6.28 0.65 9.79
N TRP A 695 7.59 0.43 9.90
CA TRP A 695 8.43 1.33 10.68
C TRP A 695 8.72 2.60 9.88
N SER A 696 8.41 3.77 10.46
CA SER A 696 8.52 5.05 9.75
C SER A 696 9.95 5.46 9.41
N ARG A 697 10.95 4.78 9.98
CA ARG A 697 12.37 5.05 9.73
C ARG A 697 12.91 4.32 8.51
N MET A 698 12.56 3.05 8.37
CA MET A 698 12.98 2.20 7.26
C MET A 698 12.14 0.93 7.23
N ALA A 699 11.80 0.46 6.03
CA ALA A 699 11.12 -0.82 5.84
C ALA A 699 12.07 -2.02 5.92
N GLN A 700 13.35 -1.83 5.60
CA GLN A 700 14.31 -2.91 5.40
C GLN A 700 15.76 -2.51 5.70
N LEU A 701 16.58 -3.50 6.04
CA LEU A 701 18.05 -3.40 6.16
C LEU A 701 18.66 -4.74 5.71
N GLY A 702 19.21 -4.79 4.49
CA GLY A 702 19.66 -6.05 3.89
C GLY A 702 18.51 -7.09 3.84
N ASP A 703 18.72 -8.25 4.43
CA ASP A 703 17.72 -9.33 4.55
C ASP A 703 16.72 -9.12 5.71
N LEU A 704 16.82 -7.99 6.44
CA LEU A 704 15.90 -7.68 7.51
C LEU A 704 14.71 -6.86 7.01
N ARG A 705 13.53 -7.10 7.60
CA ARG A 705 12.31 -6.30 7.44
C ARG A 705 11.78 -5.90 8.81
N PHE A 706 11.07 -4.78 8.88
CA PHE A 706 10.59 -4.22 10.14
C PHE A 706 9.09 -3.97 10.12
N THR A 707 8.41 -4.38 11.20
CA THR A 707 7.02 -4.04 11.45
C THR A 707 6.84 -3.59 12.89
N VAL A 708 5.84 -2.76 13.13
CA VAL A 708 5.55 -2.18 14.44
C VAL A 708 4.10 -2.48 14.80
N LYS A 709 3.87 -3.07 15.97
CA LYS A 709 2.53 -3.13 16.54
C LYS A 709 2.45 -2.10 17.65
N GLN A 710 1.76 -1.00 17.34
CA GLN A 710 1.73 0.18 18.20
C GLN A 710 1.31 -0.21 19.63
N ASN A 711 2.05 0.30 20.63
CA ASN A 711 1.86 0.01 22.06
C ASN A 711 2.13 -1.42 22.51
N GLU A 712 2.61 -2.31 21.63
CA GLU A 712 2.88 -3.70 21.97
C GLU A 712 4.35 -4.07 21.75
N ALA A 713 4.84 -3.99 20.52
CA ALA A 713 6.17 -4.48 20.18
C ALA A 713 6.72 -3.91 18.87
N PHE A 714 8.05 -3.94 18.76
CA PHE A 714 8.78 -3.82 17.52
C PHE A 714 9.22 -5.20 17.04
N TYR A 715 9.13 -5.45 15.73
CA TYR A 715 9.50 -6.74 15.15
C TYR A 715 10.60 -6.58 14.10
N VAL A 716 11.61 -7.45 14.21
CA VAL A 716 12.66 -7.62 13.20
C VAL A 716 12.47 -8.98 12.56
N HIS A 717 12.21 -9.00 11.26
CA HIS A 717 12.07 -10.23 10.48
C HIS A 717 13.36 -10.47 9.71
N SER A 718 14.00 -11.61 9.93
CA SER A 718 15.14 -12.05 9.12
C SER A 718 14.64 -12.99 8.03
N LEU A 719 14.80 -12.61 6.76
CA LEU A 719 14.36 -13.42 5.63
C LEU A 719 15.30 -14.61 5.38
N THR A 720 16.50 -14.61 5.95
CA THR A 720 17.49 -15.69 5.87
C THR A 720 17.71 -16.33 7.24
N ALA A 721 18.23 -17.57 7.25
CA ALA A 721 18.52 -18.25 8.50
C ALA A 721 19.58 -17.47 9.28
N PRO A 722 19.30 -17.05 10.54
CA PRO A 722 20.25 -16.25 11.29
C PRO A 722 21.48 -17.07 11.70
N GLY A 723 22.64 -16.40 11.75
CA GLY A 723 23.86 -16.94 12.36
C GLY A 723 23.74 -17.07 13.88
N SER A 724 24.85 -17.29 14.58
CA SER A 724 24.86 -17.26 16.06
C SER A 724 24.58 -15.88 16.64
N ARG A 725 24.68 -14.83 15.82
CA ARG A 725 24.33 -13.45 16.15
C ARG A 725 23.56 -12.81 15.00
N VAL A 726 22.62 -11.95 15.35
CA VAL A 726 21.97 -11.00 14.43
C VAL A 726 22.35 -9.60 14.88
N VAL A 727 22.90 -8.82 13.95
CA VAL A 727 23.24 -7.42 14.15
C VAL A 727 22.25 -6.58 13.36
N VAL A 728 21.52 -5.72 14.05
CA VAL A 728 20.59 -4.76 13.47
C VAL A 728 21.23 -3.38 13.58
N ASP A 729 21.96 -3.00 12.54
CA ASP A 729 22.58 -1.68 12.41
C ASP A 729 21.56 -0.61 12.02
N ALA A 730 20.60 -0.41 12.91
CA ALA A 730 19.52 0.56 12.78
C ALA A 730 19.13 1.04 14.18
N PRO A 731 18.53 2.24 14.31
CA PRO A 731 18.14 2.81 15.60
C PRO A 731 16.86 2.16 16.14
N VAL A 732 16.93 0.85 16.42
CA VAL A 732 15.82 0.04 16.93
C VAL A 732 15.32 0.64 18.25
N PRO A 733 14.01 0.89 18.42
CA PRO A 733 13.47 1.41 19.66
C PRO A 733 13.52 0.33 20.75
N ILE A 734 14.60 0.35 21.56
CA ILE A 734 14.83 -0.58 22.67
C ILE A 734 15.44 0.15 23.88
N ARG A 735 15.06 -0.29 25.09
CA ARG A 735 15.59 0.21 26.39
C ARG A 735 16.17 -0.93 27.22
N ALA A 736 17.02 -0.57 28.17
CA ALA A 736 17.40 -1.48 29.25
C ALA A 736 16.14 -2.00 29.96
N GLY A 737 16.03 -3.32 30.11
CA GLY A 737 14.87 -3.99 30.71
C GLY A 737 13.80 -4.48 29.72
N ASP A 738 13.84 -4.03 28.45
CA ASP A 738 12.99 -4.61 27.40
C ASP A 738 13.41 -6.07 27.13
N ARG A 739 12.46 -6.87 26.63
CA ARG A 739 12.68 -8.29 26.37
C ARG A 739 12.76 -8.57 24.87
N VAL A 740 13.84 -9.22 24.47
CA VAL A 740 13.99 -9.77 23.12
C VAL A 740 13.68 -11.28 23.14
N THR A 741 12.78 -11.70 22.26
CA THR A 741 12.40 -13.11 22.05
C THR A 741 12.38 -13.42 20.56
N LEU A 742 12.40 -14.71 20.20
CA LEU A 742 12.11 -15.17 18.86
C LEU A 742 10.75 -15.86 18.87
N LEU A 743 9.84 -15.48 17.97
CA LEU A 743 8.54 -16.14 17.86
C LEU A 743 8.71 -17.62 17.50
N GLY A 744 7.94 -18.48 18.15
CA GLY A 744 8.10 -19.94 18.08
C GLY A 744 9.13 -20.55 19.04
N TYR A 745 10.01 -19.74 19.63
CA TYR A 745 10.99 -20.19 20.62
C TYR A 745 10.58 -19.82 22.05
N ARG A 746 10.65 -20.77 23.00
CA ARG A 746 10.16 -20.59 24.38
C ARG A 746 11.13 -19.86 25.33
N GLY A 747 12.28 -19.38 24.85
CA GLY A 747 13.28 -18.69 25.66
C GLY A 747 13.43 -17.20 25.32
N SER A 748 13.97 -16.43 26.27
CA SER A 748 14.48 -15.08 26.00
C SER A 748 15.84 -15.14 25.32
N LEU A 749 16.12 -14.15 24.47
CA LEU A 749 17.43 -13.99 23.84
C LEU A 749 18.27 -12.98 24.62
N GLN A 750 19.57 -13.24 24.69
CA GLN A 750 20.53 -12.26 25.19
C GLN A 750 20.77 -11.22 24.10
N TRP A 751 20.89 -9.96 24.51
CA TRP A 751 21.09 -8.86 23.59
C TRP A 751 21.90 -7.74 24.23
N THR A 752 22.60 -6.98 23.39
CA THR A 752 23.35 -5.77 23.75
C THR A 752 23.09 -4.69 22.70
N VAL A 753 23.36 -3.43 23.05
CA VAL A 753 23.43 -2.33 22.07
C VAL A 753 24.88 -1.87 22.01
N GLU A 754 25.50 -2.01 20.84
CA GLU A 754 26.92 -1.72 20.59
C GLU A 754 27.00 -0.68 19.48
N ASN A 755 27.57 0.50 19.76
CA ASN A 755 27.68 1.61 18.80
C ASN A 755 26.34 2.03 18.14
N GLY A 756 25.22 1.82 18.85
CA GLY A 756 23.87 2.11 18.36
C GLY A 756 23.20 0.97 17.58
N ALA A 757 23.91 -0.13 17.32
CA ALA A 757 23.34 -1.33 16.70
C ALA A 757 22.84 -2.32 17.77
N LEU A 758 21.69 -2.94 17.54
CA LEU A 758 21.17 -4.02 18.38
C LEU A 758 21.86 -5.33 17.99
N VAL A 759 22.53 -5.98 18.93
CA VAL A 759 23.17 -7.29 18.76
C VAL A 759 22.39 -8.32 19.55
N ILE A 760 21.89 -9.36 18.88
CA ILE A 760 21.09 -10.44 19.49
C ILE A 760 21.86 -11.76 19.36
N ASP A 761 22.13 -12.43 20.48
CA ASP A 761 22.68 -13.79 20.47
C ASP A 761 21.56 -14.80 20.18
N VAL A 762 21.78 -15.64 19.16
CA VAL A 762 20.79 -16.61 18.67
C VAL A 762 21.31 -18.03 18.88
N PRO A 763 20.91 -18.72 19.97
CA PRO A 763 21.38 -20.07 20.25
C PRO A 763 20.85 -21.07 19.21
N PRO A 764 21.50 -22.24 19.03
CA PRO A 764 21.07 -23.26 18.06
C PRO A 764 19.57 -23.58 18.12
N ALA A 765 19.03 -23.82 19.32
CA ALA A 765 17.63 -24.14 19.52
C ALA A 765 16.66 -23.02 19.07
N ALA A 766 17.07 -21.76 19.09
CA ALA A 766 16.26 -20.66 18.57
C ALA A 766 16.33 -20.62 17.03
N ARG A 767 17.50 -20.84 16.43
CA ARG A 767 17.66 -20.90 14.98
C ARG A 767 16.81 -22.02 14.37
N ASP A 768 16.79 -23.18 15.03
CA ASP A 768 16.04 -24.36 14.56
C ASP A 768 14.53 -24.24 14.81
N ALA A 769 14.08 -23.28 15.63
CA ALA A 769 12.66 -23.08 15.93
C ALA A 769 11.90 -22.29 14.85
N GLY A 770 12.61 -21.56 13.99
CA GLY A 770 12.03 -20.79 12.89
C GLY A 770 12.15 -21.50 11.53
N ARG A 771 11.32 -21.10 10.58
CA ARG A 771 11.34 -21.57 9.18
C ARG A 771 10.97 -20.41 8.26
N TYR A 772 11.53 -20.36 7.05
CA TYR A 772 11.27 -19.36 5.99
C TYR A 772 11.69 -17.92 6.31
N ALA A 773 11.24 -17.40 7.46
CA ALA A 773 11.66 -16.14 8.07
C ALA A 773 11.63 -16.25 9.60
N TRP A 774 12.60 -15.61 10.27
CA TRP A 774 12.77 -15.63 11.73
C TRP A 774 12.37 -14.28 12.33
N VAL A 775 11.40 -14.28 13.24
CA VAL A 775 10.80 -13.05 13.76
C VAL A 775 11.24 -12.78 15.20
N PHE A 776 12.10 -11.78 15.36
CA PHE A 776 12.54 -11.29 16.66
C PHE A 776 11.55 -10.24 17.16
N LYS A 777 10.99 -10.46 18.35
CA LYS A 777 10.08 -9.56 19.03
C LYS A 777 10.83 -8.80 20.12
N ILE A 778 10.82 -7.48 20.01
CA ILE A 778 11.25 -6.54 21.04
C ILE A 778 9.97 -6.08 21.76
N ALA A 779 9.69 -6.67 22.92
CA ALA A 779 8.54 -6.30 23.73
C ALA A 779 8.92 -5.14 24.66
N TRP A 780 8.19 -4.03 24.54
CA TRP A 780 8.43 -2.83 25.34
C TRP A 780 7.84 -2.98 26.75
N SER A 781 8.64 -2.65 27.77
CA SER A 781 8.24 -2.66 29.18
C SER A 781 7.33 -1.50 29.58
#